data_AF-A9FR61-F1
#
_entry.id   AF-A9FR61-F1
#
_cell.length_a   1.000
_cell.length_b   1.000
_cell.length_c   1.000
_cell.angle_alpha   90.00
_cell.angle_beta   90.00
_cell.angle_gamma   90.00
#
_symmetry.space_group_name_H-M   'P 1'
#
loop_
_entity.id
_entity.type
_entity.pdbx_description
1 polymer ?
#
loop_
_entity_poly.entity_id
_entity_poly.type
_entity_poly.pdbx_seq_one_letter_code
_entity_poly.pdbx_strand_id
1 'polypeptide(L)'
;MPSRAGVLLALSLAACSAAPERPPRPAQPRVAALADPLPLSPARYVLTEDIGVLLDAAAGADERMPAPRPEPALFEGRRVRLDGGVVLADAPAAELLRGFRSIPARLGGGFLLWSEGRVYRAADFLGELAPIADVGAPGGARPYLDAILLRSDRGLLEIEPSTLAVRRFGAAGVVDAVAVDARRAARLDLLGRASVTLDGGASWIDVLETRGLATSLLEERDGGRAVALLAPLGGATLHVSAAGLAPAVSPPPRAGPSASLSLPPARDPTLGASSVRALAPAGVALAAATGALLPGGRLLVARDGGLAVFAAATAQPLAEAEIESLDPSYARCQPFRSGGDVLLACAHEAAQVLRLETTLSAPRLEATFPPRGRGLDPIASPQGAFVGDDRGRLAFIGRCGSVPPGLHDFPESPGDAGPTDDEAPWPPRFARLSPDEPREDAARREPAEEGVARVCVRAGGGRWVERRIEGEDADRLYRWIVGERGTVTALVLEAPEGPRPRPSEEDEAEWRRTSEEDEEEGRRTSEGEEEDGAPRRSPPGPPARGRERRPAGPPEGVRVVRVRDRDPALAGGAFPALAGGVFAGGAGASSPPRLIDTDFWEDDDGAVRGWLHLPEEAYGVSPAREALPEAGSLARARRAEPLLSRRRGGRIAGLRIDARGGVTVFPLPAGVQNVVVGGRFALAATGDDPPAFFESTDGGRSWRPAEGPPARQIEPPFDEGAPFACSPIGCAMGEHGLVRLGWGGPPPSPRGAPPPFAPAVNPLLRAAPPPLVSCRLDDDPSSFPPPAAPAPPPSDRRAPRGTPAAGGVPATARPAGGAPPVVSLSTAPSSPLGALRDGTFTASVLLPFVRAGAPRRLSLRDGSLGAASGDIVPVLLAPGARAPADLLLLFDASGPHGRRGLRVRAGAEPPALLPFDHAGTIAAAVELPGGELLALDAGRRSFVVAVRQGTFPAFGLARVPELAGARLTLGRRLDAPGVALIGYSVASGEVVAGPIDVARGQVGPLEPLGTLASLAEMGAGGCGGARPSHRFIAELPATLRVASRNGAPLFEGDAPASALLSGGRGALCAEAIEIRAAARGGLDLGVVFGPDGAAALRDGGGGAGVRLRCDLM
;
A
#
# COMPACT_ATOMS: atom_id res chain seq x y z
N MET A 1 -65.25 -24.90 2.33
CA MET A 1 -66.33 -25.13 1.34
C MET A 1 -66.37 -23.94 0.38
N PRO A 2 -66.62 -24.11 -0.92
CA PRO A 2 -66.45 -25.28 -1.79
C PRO A 2 -65.55 -24.93 -3.04
N SER A 3 -64.82 -25.90 -3.61
CA SER A 3 -65.11 -26.59 -4.90
C SER A 3 -64.58 -25.87 -6.16
N ARG A 4 -64.22 -26.50 -7.28
CA ARG A 4 -63.92 -27.87 -7.79
C ARG A 4 -63.54 -27.63 -9.28
N ALA A 5 -62.45 -28.19 -9.78
CA ALA A 5 -62.35 -29.45 -10.54
C ALA A 5 -62.86 -29.42 -12.01
N GLY A 6 -62.01 -29.88 -12.91
CA GLY A 6 -62.33 -30.50 -14.21
C GLY A 6 -61.21 -30.33 -15.25
N VAL A 7 -60.83 -31.27 -16.13
CA VAL A 7 -61.25 -32.65 -16.43
C VAL A 7 -60.38 -33.15 -17.63
N LEU A 8 -60.10 -34.46 -17.69
CA LEU A 8 -59.80 -35.35 -18.85
C LEU A 8 -58.46 -35.31 -19.65
N LEU A 9 -57.62 -36.33 -19.38
CA LEU A 9 -57.43 -37.60 -20.14
C LEU A 9 -57.44 -37.59 -21.69
N ALA A 10 -56.32 -37.99 -22.32
CA ALA A 10 -56.30 -38.82 -23.54
C ALA A 10 -54.95 -39.56 -23.69
N LEU A 11 -55.04 -40.88 -23.81
CA LEU A 11 -53.97 -41.84 -24.14
C LEU A 11 -53.72 -41.91 -25.64
N SER A 12 -52.48 -42.16 -26.06
CA SER A 12 -52.20 -43.06 -27.20
C SER A 12 -50.80 -43.68 -27.09
N LEU A 13 -50.79 -45.01 -27.30
CA LEU A 13 -49.66 -45.93 -27.27
C LEU A 13 -48.98 -45.97 -28.65
N ALA A 14 -47.64 -46.07 -28.66
CA ALA A 14 -46.90 -46.73 -29.73
C ALA A 14 -45.60 -47.31 -29.15
N ALA A 15 -45.49 -48.63 -29.17
CA ALA A 15 -44.33 -49.40 -28.73
C ALA A 15 -43.42 -49.71 -29.92
N CYS A 16 -42.09 -49.63 -29.73
CA CYS A 16 -41.09 -50.43 -30.45
C CYS A 16 -39.80 -50.54 -29.62
N SER A 17 -39.48 -51.79 -29.24
CA SER A 17 -38.20 -52.42 -28.89
C SER A 17 -36.96 -51.58 -28.56
N ALA A 18 -36.48 -51.69 -27.32
CA ALA A 18 -35.08 -51.48 -26.96
C ALA A 18 -34.67 -52.42 -25.79
N ALA A 19 -33.39 -52.82 -25.81
CA ALA A 19 -32.70 -53.79 -24.95
C ALA A 19 -32.94 -53.60 -23.43
N PRO A 20 -32.77 -54.64 -22.58
CA PRO A 20 -33.00 -54.54 -21.14
C PRO A 20 -32.13 -53.46 -20.50
N GLU A 21 -32.80 -52.36 -20.12
CA GLU A 21 -32.22 -51.22 -19.45
C GLU A 21 -31.78 -51.64 -18.05
N ARG A 22 -30.51 -51.37 -17.72
CA ARG A 22 -29.97 -51.51 -16.37
C ARG A 22 -30.91 -50.76 -15.41
N PRO A 23 -31.35 -51.35 -14.28
CA PRO A 23 -32.24 -50.66 -13.36
C PRO A 23 -31.66 -49.28 -13.01
N PRO A 24 -32.45 -48.19 -13.16
CA PRO A 24 -31.96 -46.85 -12.89
C PRO A 24 -31.44 -46.83 -11.46
N ARG A 25 -30.18 -46.44 -11.32
CA ARG A 25 -29.55 -46.20 -10.02
C ARG A 25 -30.52 -45.27 -9.26
N PRO A 26 -31.02 -45.66 -8.07
CA PRO A 26 -32.00 -44.88 -7.35
C PRO A 26 -31.52 -43.43 -7.31
N ALA A 27 -32.35 -42.53 -7.85
CA ALA A 27 -32.01 -41.11 -7.94
C ALA A 27 -31.63 -40.65 -6.53
N GLN A 28 -30.34 -40.35 -6.34
CA GLN A 28 -29.90 -39.77 -5.09
C GLN A 28 -30.77 -38.54 -4.85
N PRO A 29 -31.35 -38.37 -3.65
CA PRO A 29 -32.14 -37.19 -3.34
C PRO A 29 -31.29 -35.97 -3.70
N ARG A 30 -31.73 -35.21 -4.72
CA ARG A 30 -31.14 -33.91 -5.04
C ARG A 30 -31.31 -33.07 -3.78
N VAL A 31 -30.23 -32.91 -3.02
CA VAL A 31 -30.13 -31.90 -1.99
C VAL A 31 -30.53 -30.60 -2.69
N ALA A 32 -31.63 -29.98 -2.23
CA ALA A 32 -32.07 -28.71 -2.79
C ALA A 32 -30.86 -27.78 -2.80
N ALA A 33 -30.50 -27.30 -4.00
CA ALA A 33 -29.41 -26.35 -4.14
C ALA A 33 -29.68 -25.21 -3.14
N LEU A 34 -28.74 -24.98 -2.22
CA LEU A 34 -28.83 -23.84 -1.31
C LEU A 34 -29.11 -22.62 -2.19
N ALA A 35 -30.23 -21.96 -1.94
CA ALA A 35 -30.58 -20.73 -2.66
C ALA A 35 -29.38 -19.79 -2.60
N ASP A 36 -28.97 -19.26 -3.76
CA ASP A 36 -27.90 -18.27 -3.83
C ASP A 36 -28.15 -17.19 -2.77
N PRO A 37 -27.12 -16.78 -2.02
CA PRO A 37 -27.28 -15.76 -1.00
C PRO A 37 -27.97 -14.56 -1.63
N LEU A 38 -29.09 -14.13 -1.03
CA LEU A 38 -29.86 -12.98 -1.48
C LEU A 38 -28.89 -11.85 -1.82
N PRO A 39 -29.01 -11.23 -3.01
CA PRO A 39 -28.11 -10.15 -3.39
C PRO A 39 -28.13 -9.11 -2.27
N LEU A 40 -26.94 -8.62 -1.93
CA LEU A 40 -26.83 -7.44 -1.10
C LEU A 40 -27.76 -6.36 -1.66
N SER A 41 -28.29 -5.53 -0.76
CA SER A 41 -28.93 -4.26 -1.09
C SER A 41 -28.24 -3.56 -2.28
N PRO A 42 -28.97 -2.76 -3.08
CA PRO A 42 -28.40 -2.05 -4.22
C PRO A 42 -27.10 -1.33 -3.85
N ALA A 43 -26.19 -1.28 -4.82
CA ALA A 43 -24.88 -0.68 -4.64
C ALA A 43 -24.99 0.75 -4.11
N ARG A 44 -24.15 1.07 -3.13
CA ARG A 44 -24.05 2.40 -2.53
C ARG A 44 -22.61 2.74 -2.23
N TYR A 45 -22.32 4.03 -2.22
CA TYR A 45 -21.01 4.55 -1.83
C TYR A 45 -21.00 4.93 -0.36
N VAL A 46 -19.89 4.66 0.31
CA VAL A 46 -19.69 4.92 1.74
C VAL A 46 -18.36 5.64 1.91
N LEU A 47 -18.41 6.75 2.63
CA LEU A 47 -17.25 7.54 3.03
C LEU A 47 -16.77 7.07 4.41
N THR A 48 -15.48 6.77 4.55
CA THR A 48 -14.88 6.36 5.82
C THR A 48 -14.20 7.50 6.58
N GLU A 49 -13.83 7.26 7.84
CA GLU A 49 -13.14 8.22 8.71
C GLU A 49 -11.77 8.70 8.19
N ASP A 50 -11.11 7.93 7.32
CA ASP A 50 -9.82 8.30 6.73
C ASP A 50 -9.94 9.41 5.65
N ILE A 51 -11.17 9.71 5.25
CA ILE A 51 -11.49 10.67 4.22
C ILE A 51 -11.52 12.09 4.77
N GLY A 52 -10.92 13.02 4.03
CA GLY A 52 -11.09 14.45 4.26
C GLY A 52 -12.49 14.91 3.85
N VAL A 53 -13.52 14.58 4.63
CA VAL A 53 -14.87 15.10 4.44
C VAL A 53 -15.03 16.35 5.29
N LEU A 54 -15.51 17.43 4.68
CA LEU A 54 -15.93 18.61 5.42
C LEU A 54 -17.40 18.42 5.80
N LEU A 55 -17.69 18.38 7.10
CA LEU A 55 -19.05 18.43 7.63
C LEU A 55 -19.39 19.85 8.08
N ASP A 56 -20.68 20.17 8.16
CA ASP A 56 -21.10 21.48 8.65
C ASP A 56 -20.77 21.62 10.13
N ALA A 57 -19.90 22.55 10.51
CA ALA A 57 -19.60 22.82 11.92
C ALA A 57 -20.85 23.26 12.72
N ALA A 58 -21.90 23.76 12.08
CA ALA A 58 -23.11 24.28 12.74
C ALA A 58 -24.04 23.18 13.26
N ALA A 59 -24.04 21.99 12.66
CA ALA A 59 -25.02 20.95 12.96
C ALA A 59 -24.66 20.14 14.23
N GLY A 60 -24.30 20.79 15.33
CA GLY A 60 -23.66 20.13 16.48
C GLY A 60 -24.46 18.92 16.98
N ALA A 61 -23.77 18.01 17.67
CA ALA A 61 -24.32 16.77 18.24
C ALA A 61 -25.30 17.06 19.39
N ASP A 62 -26.44 17.65 19.06
CA ASP A 62 -27.56 17.72 20.00
C ASP A 62 -28.15 16.30 20.08
N GLU A 63 -27.68 15.51 21.05
CA GLU A 63 -28.07 14.11 21.35
C GLU A 63 -29.60 13.92 21.43
N ARG A 64 -30.39 15.00 21.46
CA ARG A 64 -31.85 15.01 21.62
C ARG A 64 -32.65 15.19 20.32
N MET A 65 -32.01 15.29 19.15
CA MET A 65 -32.76 15.38 17.88
C MET A 65 -33.40 14.02 17.52
N PRO A 66 -34.74 13.94 17.37
CA PRO A 66 -35.48 12.67 17.39
C PRO A 66 -35.50 11.84 16.09
N ALA A 67 -34.59 12.04 15.13
CA ALA A 67 -34.40 11.13 13.99
C ALA A 67 -33.07 11.44 13.27
N PRO A 68 -32.34 10.43 12.75
CA PRO A 68 -31.18 10.66 11.90
C PRO A 68 -31.64 11.43 10.65
N ARG A 69 -31.09 12.63 10.46
CA ARG A 69 -31.29 13.41 9.23
C ARG A 69 -30.05 13.23 8.36
N PRO A 70 -30.21 13.12 7.03
CA PRO A 70 -29.08 13.14 6.12
C PRO A 70 -28.19 14.35 6.35
N GLU A 71 -26.90 14.12 6.59
CA GLU A 71 -25.93 15.16 6.90
C GLU A 71 -25.35 15.75 5.60
N PRO A 72 -25.35 17.08 5.43
CA PRO A 72 -24.65 17.71 4.32
C PRO A 72 -23.14 17.62 4.53
N ALA A 73 -22.41 17.31 3.48
CA ALA A 73 -20.96 17.27 3.50
C ALA A 73 -20.34 17.67 2.16
N LEU A 74 -19.10 18.14 2.20
CA LEU A 74 -18.26 18.25 1.00
C LEU A 74 -17.21 17.14 0.98
N PHE A 75 -17.13 16.45 -0.15
CA PHE A 75 -16.13 15.45 -0.43
C PHE A 75 -15.47 15.81 -1.77
N GLU A 76 -14.17 16.12 -1.75
CA GLU A 76 -13.43 16.60 -2.93
C GLU A 76 -14.16 17.74 -3.66
N GLY A 77 -14.68 18.69 -2.89
CA GLY A 77 -15.45 19.85 -3.36
C GLY A 77 -16.80 19.53 -4.00
N ARG A 78 -17.24 18.26 -4.01
CA ARG A 78 -18.60 17.87 -4.37
C ARG A 78 -19.52 17.86 -3.15
N ARG A 79 -20.78 18.22 -3.38
CA ARG A 79 -21.81 18.26 -2.34
C ARG A 79 -22.43 16.88 -2.24
N VAL A 80 -22.37 16.27 -1.07
CA VAL A 80 -22.94 14.95 -0.78
C VAL A 80 -23.85 15.01 0.43
N ARG A 81 -24.93 14.23 0.43
CA ARG A 81 -25.74 13.95 1.63
C ARG A 81 -25.40 12.57 2.15
N LEU A 82 -25.10 12.49 3.44
CA LEU A 82 -24.63 11.28 4.11
C LEU A 82 -25.66 10.78 5.11
N ASP A 83 -25.75 9.47 5.28
CA ASP A 83 -26.41 8.82 6.42
C ASP A 83 -25.47 7.77 6.99
N GLY A 84 -24.83 8.10 8.13
CA GLY A 84 -23.80 7.24 8.72
C GLY A 84 -22.63 6.93 7.78
N GLY A 85 -22.21 7.93 6.98
CA GLY A 85 -21.17 7.79 5.94
C GLY A 85 -21.68 7.28 4.59
N VAL A 86 -22.90 6.73 4.49
CA VAL A 86 -23.50 6.30 3.22
C VAL A 86 -23.92 7.51 2.40
N VAL A 87 -23.43 7.61 1.16
CA VAL A 87 -23.84 8.65 0.21
C VAL A 87 -25.25 8.36 -0.29
N LEU A 88 -26.20 9.21 0.08
CA LEU A 88 -27.60 9.13 -0.34
C LEU A 88 -27.86 9.87 -1.66
N ALA A 89 -27.16 10.98 -1.85
CA ALA A 89 -27.27 11.82 -3.04
C ALA A 89 -26.05 12.73 -3.13
N ASP A 90 -25.69 13.13 -4.34
CA ASP A 90 -24.66 14.12 -4.59
C ASP A 90 -25.08 15.14 -5.66
N ALA A 91 -24.43 16.29 -5.66
CA ALA A 91 -24.61 17.32 -6.67
C ALA A 91 -23.25 17.91 -7.07
N PRO A 92 -22.94 17.99 -8.37
CA PRO A 92 -21.74 18.67 -8.83
C PRO A 92 -21.82 20.18 -8.55
N ALA A 93 -20.66 20.82 -8.60
CA ALA A 93 -20.50 22.27 -8.64
C ALA A 93 -19.71 22.64 -9.89
N ALA A 94 -19.91 23.86 -10.41
CA ALA A 94 -19.16 24.34 -11.57
C ALA A 94 -17.66 24.56 -11.27
N GLU A 95 -17.34 24.79 -10.00
CA GLU A 95 -16.00 24.98 -9.46
C GLU A 95 -15.81 24.07 -8.25
N LEU A 96 -14.55 23.75 -7.91
CA LEU A 96 -14.22 22.98 -6.72
C LEU A 96 -14.56 23.79 -5.45
N LEU A 97 -15.54 23.32 -4.68
CA LEU A 97 -15.91 23.96 -3.43
C LEU A 97 -14.88 23.66 -2.34
N ARG A 98 -14.44 24.69 -1.62
CA ARG A 98 -13.48 24.59 -0.51
C ARG A 98 -14.19 24.49 0.85
N GLY A 99 -15.44 24.95 0.93
CA GLY A 99 -16.23 24.78 2.14
C GLY A 99 -17.68 25.22 2.02
N PHE A 100 -18.44 24.97 3.09
CA PHE A 100 -19.83 25.40 3.20
C PHE A 100 -20.25 25.63 4.64
N ARG A 101 -21.43 26.24 4.81
CA ARG A 101 -22.04 26.55 6.10
C ARG A 101 -23.56 26.59 5.98
N SER A 102 -24.29 25.92 6.88
CA SER A 102 -25.74 26.15 6.98
C SER A 102 -26.04 27.51 7.61
N ILE A 103 -27.08 28.16 7.09
CA ILE A 103 -27.49 29.50 7.50
C ILE A 103 -28.71 29.37 8.41
N PRO A 104 -28.68 29.97 9.62
CA PRO A 104 -29.84 29.98 10.50
C PRO A 104 -31.07 30.61 9.84
N ALA A 105 -32.27 30.14 10.21
CA ALA A 105 -33.53 30.65 9.65
C ALA A 105 -33.69 32.18 9.81
N ARG A 106 -33.16 32.77 10.90
CA ARG A 106 -33.17 34.23 11.13
C ARG A 106 -32.40 35.03 10.06
N LEU A 107 -31.44 34.39 9.40
CA LEU A 107 -30.64 34.96 8.30
C LEU A 107 -31.13 34.43 6.93
N GLY A 108 -32.40 34.02 6.86
CA GLY A 108 -33.05 33.54 5.62
C GLY A 108 -32.83 32.07 5.29
N GLY A 109 -32.15 31.28 6.15
CA GLY A 109 -32.00 29.84 5.94
C GLY A 109 -31.10 29.45 4.75
N GLY A 110 -31.04 28.14 4.48
CA GLY A 110 -30.28 27.56 3.38
C GLY A 110 -28.81 27.34 3.70
N PHE A 111 -27.96 27.46 2.68
CA PHE A 111 -26.53 27.19 2.74
C PHE A 111 -25.74 28.29 2.04
N LEU A 112 -24.58 28.64 2.62
CA LEU A 112 -23.51 29.30 1.89
C LEU A 112 -22.44 28.29 1.56
N LEU A 113 -21.91 28.37 0.35
CA LEU A 113 -20.83 27.53 -0.14
C LEU A 113 -19.78 28.42 -0.80
N TRP A 114 -18.52 28.04 -0.78
CA TRP A 114 -17.48 28.85 -1.40
C TRP A 114 -16.44 28.00 -2.13
N SER A 115 -15.95 28.53 -3.24
CA SER A 115 -14.73 28.09 -3.92
C SER A 115 -13.55 29.00 -3.52
N GLU A 116 -12.43 28.91 -4.22
CA GLU A 116 -11.31 29.85 -4.04
C GLU A 116 -11.65 31.28 -4.46
N GLY A 117 -12.49 31.44 -5.49
CA GLY A 117 -12.76 32.74 -6.11
C GLY A 117 -14.16 33.28 -5.84
N ARG A 118 -15.08 32.48 -5.30
CA ARG A 118 -16.50 32.84 -5.28
C ARG A 118 -17.26 32.29 -4.08
N VAL A 119 -18.27 33.04 -3.62
CA VAL A 119 -19.30 32.58 -2.68
C VAL A 119 -20.63 32.38 -3.38
N TYR A 120 -21.31 31.31 -3.02
CA TYR A 120 -22.60 30.87 -3.53
C TYR A 120 -23.62 30.77 -2.39
N ARG A 121 -24.89 31.01 -2.71
CA ARG A 121 -26.04 30.68 -1.87
C ARG A 121 -26.84 29.56 -2.49
N ALA A 122 -27.34 28.65 -1.66
CA ALA A 122 -28.27 27.60 -2.07
C ALA A 122 -29.41 27.50 -1.06
N ALA A 123 -30.66 27.38 -1.55
CA ALA A 123 -31.81 27.19 -0.67
C ALA A 123 -31.82 25.79 -0.03
N ASP A 124 -31.41 24.78 -0.80
CA ASP A 124 -31.16 23.41 -0.38
C ASP A 124 -29.70 23.03 -0.66
N PHE A 125 -29.09 22.18 0.17
CA PHE A 125 -27.67 21.84 0.05
C PHE A 125 -27.29 21.29 -1.33
N LEU A 126 -28.14 20.44 -1.91
CA LEU A 126 -27.94 19.85 -3.23
C LEU A 126 -28.60 20.67 -4.35
N GLY A 127 -29.24 21.79 -4.02
CA GLY A 127 -29.95 22.66 -4.95
C GLY A 127 -29.03 23.46 -5.89
N GLU A 128 -29.61 24.36 -6.68
CA GLU A 128 -28.86 25.26 -7.56
C GLU A 128 -27.97 26.22 -6.76
N LEU A 129 -26.75 26.46 -7.26
CA LEU A 129 -25.79 27.39 -6.67
C LEU A 129 -25.96 28.77 -7.30
N ALA A 130 -26.50 29.73 -6.54
CA ALA A 130 -26.61 31.12 -6.97
C ALA A 130 -25.35 31.89 -6.54
N PRO A 131 -24.53 32.43 -7.47
CA PRO A 131 -23.34 33.21 -7.11
C PRO A 131 -23.77 34.53 -6.45
N ILE A 132 -23.14 34.88 -5.33
CA ILE A 132 -23.47 36.11 -4.58
C ILE A 132 -22.28 37.06 -4.41
N ALA A 133 -21.05 36.56 -4.55
CA ALA A 133 -19.84 37.38 -4.42
C ALA A 133 -18.66 36.77 -5.18
N ASP A 134 -17.93 37.58 -5.96
CA ASP A 134 -16.65 37.18 -6.59
C ASP A 134 -15.46 37.39 -5.63
N VAL A 135 -15.54 36.72 -4.48
CA VAL A 135 -14.47 36.60 -3.49
C VAL A 135 -14.56 35.20 -2.87
N GLY A 136 -13.40 34.56 -2.62
CA GLY A 136 -13.36 33.32 -1.85
C GLY A 136 -13.56 33.55 -0.36
N ALA A 137 -13.85 32.49 0.37
CA ALA A 137 -13.86 32.51 1.83
C ALA A 137 -12.99 31.38 2.38
N PRO A 138 -11.67 31.35 2.11
CA PRO A 138 -10.78 30.29 2.60
C PRO A 138 -10.80 30.15 4.12
N GLY A 139 -11.07 31.24 4.86
CA GLY A 139 -11.27 31.18 6.31
C GLY A 139 -12.68 30.72 6.74
N GLY A 140 -13.60 30.53 5.81
CA GLY A 140 -14.97 30.08 6.05
C GLY A 140 -15.99 31.21 6.22
N ALA A 141 -17.24 30.80 6.46
CA ALA A 141 -18.37 31.69 6.71
C ALA A 141 -18.99 31.42 8.09
N ARG A 142 -19.44 32.47 8.79
CA ARG A 142 -20.05 32.36 10.13
C ARG A 142 -21.28 33.26 10.26
N PRO A 143 -22.36 32.82 10.93
CA PRO A 143 -23.47 33.71 11.26
C PRO A 143 -23.01 34.77 12.28
N TYR A 144 -23.39 36.03 12.06
CA TYR A 144 -23.00 37.14 12.92
C TYR A 144 -24.11 38.18 13.06
N LEU A 145 -24.79 38.18 14.21
CA LEU A 145 -25.92 39.06 14.51
C LEU A 145 -27.02 38.97 13.42
N ASP A 146 -27.20 40.02 12.63
CA ASP A 146 -28.12 40.17 11.49
C ASP A 146 -27.45 39.96 10.12
N ALA A 147 -26.16 39.66 10.10
CA ALA A 147 -25.34 39.45 8.90
C ALA A 147 -24.70 38.06 8.87
N ILE A 148 -24.03 37.75 7.75
CA ILE A 148 -23.16 36.59 7.61
C ILE A 148 -21.74 37.09 7.36
N LEU A 149 -20.77 36.63 8.15
CA LEU A 149 -19.38 36.98 7.98
C LEU A 149 -18.67 35.99 7.05
N LEU A 150 -17.91 36.54 6.10
CA LEU A 150 -16.96 35.81 5.29
C LEU A 150 -15.55 36.15 5.74
N ARG A 151 -14.73 35.13 5.97
CA ARG A 151 -13.29 35.25 6.21
C ARG A 151 -12.55 35.04 4.90
N SER A 152 -12.18 36.15 4.25
CA SER A 152 -11.49 36.16 2.95
C SER A 152 -10.04 36.61 3.08
N ASP A 153 -9.27 36.42 2.01
CA ASP A 153 -7.95 37.04 1.79
C ASP A 153 -8.02 38.58 1.80
N ARG A 154 -9.19 39.15 1.49
CA ARG A 154 -9.47 40.60 1.58
C ARG A 154 -9.90 41.05 2.99
N GLY A 155 -9.80 40.18 3.99
CA GLY A 155 -10.24 40.41 5.36
C GLY A 155 -11.67 39.94 5.63
N LEU A 156 -12.28 40.47 6.71
CA LEU A 156 -13.67 40.17 7.06
C LEU A 156 -14.65 40.97 6.20
N LEU A 157 -15.57 40.25 5.57
CA LEU A 157 -16.68 40.82 4.79
C LEU A 157 -18.00 40.42 5.43
N GLU A 158 -18.99 41.29 5.38
CA GLU A 158 -20.37 41.03 5.79
C GLU A 158 -21.26 40.87 4.56
N ILE A 159 -22.09 39.84 4.56
CA ILE A 159 -23.21 39.69 3.64
C ILE A 159 -24.49 40.04 4.40
N GLU A 160 -25.25 41.00 3.87
CA GLU A 160 -26.61 41.26 4.32
C GLU A 160 -27.56 40.20 3.73
N PRO A 161 -28.25 39.38 4.53
CA PRO A 161 -28.95 38.20 4.01
C PRO A 161 -30.17 38.48 3.11
N SER A 162 -30.77 39.67 3.26
CA SER A 162 -31.95 40.12 2.50
C SER A 162 -31.59 40.65 1.11
N THR A 163 -30.51 41.45 1.02
CA THR A 163 -30.08 42.12 -0.22
C THR A 163 -28.94 41.38 -0.92
N LEU A 164 -28.27 40.47 -0.19
CA LEU A 164 -27.02 39.81 -0.58
C LEU A 164 -25.86 40.80 -0.85
N ALA A 165 -25.99 42.04 -0.36
CA ALA A 165 -24.94 43.04 -0.50
C ALA A 165 -23.73 42.64 0.35
N VAL A 166 -22.55 42.69 -0.27
CA VAL A 166 -21.26 42.44 0.39
C VAL A 166 -20.62 43.76 0.79
N ARG A 167 -20.29 43.91 2.06
CA ARG A 167 -19.60 45.10 2.59
C ARG A 167 -18.40 44.70 3.44
N ARG A 168 -17.47 45.63 3.67
CA ARG A 168 -16.37 45.41 4.62
C ARG A 168 -16.93 45.37 6.04
N PHE A 169 -16.34 44.54 6.89
CA PHE A 169 -16.69 44.47 8.30
C PHE A 169 -16.49 45.84 8.99
N GLY A 170 -17.48 46.29 9.75
CA GLY A 170 -17.52 47.65 10.29
C GLY A 170 -16.51 47.96 11.40
N ALA A 171 -15.85 46.95 11.97
CA ALA A 171 -14.88 47.12 13.06
C ALA A 171 -13.44 46.80 12.60
N ALA A 172 -12.58 47.82 12.62
CA ALA A 172 -11.18 47.68 12.26
C ALA A 172 -10.42 46.75 13.24
N GLY A 173 -9.43 46.01 12.72
CA GLY A 173 -8.53 45.16 13.52
C GLY A 173 -9.13 43.83 13.98
N VAL A 174 -10.41 43.57 13.70
CA VAL A 174 -11.07 42.29 14.00
C VAL A 174 -10.66 41.24 12.98
N VAL A 175 -10.27 40.06 13.46
CA VAL A 175 -9.83 38.91 12.66
C VAL A 175 -10.85 37.79 12.60
N ASP A 176 -11.69 37.66 13.62
CA ASP A 176 -12.78 36.68 13.66
C ASP A 176 -13.95 37.23 14.46
N ALA A 177 -15.15 36.79 14.13
CA ALA A 177 -16.35 37.07 14.90
C ALA A 177 -17.44 36.03 14.62
N VAL A 178 -18.27 35.79 15.61
CA VAL A 178 -19.32 34.78 15.55
C VAL A 178 -20.45 35.12 16.51
N ALA A 179 -21.68 34.84 16.11
CA ALA A 179 -22.85 35.07 16.92
C ALA A 179 -23.65 33.80 17.19
N VAL A 180 -24.05 33.66 18.45
CA VAL A 180 -25.04 32.67 18.89
C VAL A 180 -26.39 33.01 18.26
N ASP A 181 -26.78 34.29 18.35
CA ASP A 181 -28.04 34.82 17.83
C ASP A 181 -27.95 36.32 17.49
N ALA A 182 -29.08 36.97 17.25
CA ALA A 182 -29.15 38.39 16.90
C ALA A 182 -28.72 39.34 18.05
N ARG A 183 -28.56 38.84 19.28
CA ARG A 183 -28.20 39.64 20.45
C ARG A 183 -26.81 39.31 20.99
N ARG A 184 -26.36 38.07 20.84
CA ARG A 184 -25.16 37.55 21.49
C ARG A 184 -24.09 37.19 20.47
N ALA A 185 -22.96 37.87 20.57
CA ALA A 185 -21.82 37.62 19.70
C ALA A 185 -20.49 37.84 20.41
N ALA A 186 -19.44 37.25 19.87
CA ALA A 186 -18.06 37.49 20.24
C ALA A 186 -17.28 37.92 19.00
N ARG A 187 -16.30 38.81 19.18
CA ARG A 187 -15.32 39.19 18.16
C ARG A 187 -13.92 39.16 18.75
N LEU A 188 -12.94 38.85 17.92
CA LEU A 188 -11.54 38.68 18.27
C LEU A 188 -10.69 39.60 17.39
N ASP A 189 -9.81 40.38 18.00
CA ASP A 189 -8.86 41.24 17.27
C ASP A 189 -7.50 40.58 17.02
N LEU A 190 -6.66 41.26 16.22
CA LEU A 190 -5.29 40.83 15.89
C LEU A 190 -4.37 40.64 17.11
N LEU A 191 -4.72 41.19 18.27
CA LEU A 191 -3.93 41.13 19.51
C LEU A 191 -4.44 40.06 20.48
N GLY A 192 -5.44 39.27 20.09
CA GLY A 192 -6.03 38.24 20.95
C GLY A 192 -7.00 38.79 22.00
N ARG A 193 -7.48 40.03 21.84
CA ARG A 193 -8.51 40.60 22.71
C ARG A 193 -9.87 40.19 22.18
N ALA A 194 -10.62 39.45 22.99
CA ALA A 194 -12.01 39.15 22.71
C ALA A 194 -12.92 40.24 23.28
N SER A 195 -13.92 40.65 22.51
CA SER A 195 -15.06 41.42 23.01
C SER A 195 -16.36 40.66 22.82
N VAL A 196 -17.27 40.75 23.78
CA VAL A 196 -18.56 40.06 23.74
C VAL A 196 -19.70 41.08 23.84
N THR A 197 -20.73 40.91 23.02
CA THR A 197 -22.00 41.65 23.14
C THR A 197 -23.11 40.71 23.58
N LEU A 198 -24.04 41.24 24.38
CA LEU A 198 -25.26 40.55 24.84
C LEU A 198 -26.54 41.28 24.39
N ASP A 199 -26.39 42.40 23.69
CA ASP A 199 -27.46 43.33 23.32
C ASP A 199 -27.48 43.67 21.82
N GLY A 200 -26.88 42.82 20.97
CA GLY A 200 -26.91 42.96 19.52
C GLY A 200 -25.87 43.95 18.98
N GLY A 201 -24.77 44.12 19.70
CA GLY A 201 -23.68 45.02 19.33
C GLY A 201 -23.86 46.46 19.79
N ALA A 202 -24.92 46.78 20.56
CA ALA A 202 -25.11 48.10 21.15
C ALA A 202 -24.05 48.41 22.22
N SER A 203 -23.62 47.40 22.97
CA SER A 203 -22.46 47.45 23.87
C SER A 203 -21.55 46.22 23.72
N TRP A 204 -20.27 46.39 24.04
CA TRP A 204 -19.24 45.37 23.96
C TRP A 204 -18.44 45.31 25.26
N ILE A 205 -18.35 44.11 25.84
CA ILE A 205 -17.58 43.80 27.05
C ILE A 205 -16.20 43.32 26.61
N ASP A 206 -15.13 44.02 27.01
CA ASP A 206 -13.76 43.55 26.81
C ASP A 206 -13.45 42.41 27.80
N VAL A 207 -13.21 41.22 27.27
CA VAL A 207 -12.99 40.01 28.07
C VAL A 207 -11.62 40.00 28.74
N LEU A 208 -10.61 40.60 28.10
CA LEU A 208 -9.27 40.70 28.70
C LEU A 208 -9.32 41.66 29.90
N GLU A 209 -9.96 42.82 29.75
CA GLU A 209 -10.08 43.80 30.82
C GLU A 209 -10.94 43.30 31.99
N THR A 210 -12.10 42.69 31.69
CA THR A 210 -13.06 42.31 32.73
C THR A 210 -12.78 40.95 33.36
N ARG A 211 -12.16 40.02 32.63
CA ARG A 211 -11.95 38.62 33.07
C ARG A 211 -10.48 38.20 33.08
N GLY A 212 -9.55 39.04 32.63
CA GLY A 212 -8.13 38.70 32.55
C GLY A 212 -7.83 37.58 31.54
N LEU A 213 -8.73 37.34 30.57
CA LEU A 213 -8.60 36.23 29.63
C LEU A 213 -8.21 36.73 28.24
N ALA A 214 -6.97 36.41 27.83
CA ALA A 214 -6.56 36.50 26.44
C ALA A 214 -7.15 35.32 25.65
N THR A 215 -7.71 35.60 24.49
CA THR A 215 -8.39 34.60 23.64
C THR A 215 -7.59 34.42 22.36
N SER A 216 -7.35 33.19 21.95
CA SER A 216 -6.68 32.87 20.67
C SER A 216 -7.66 32.41 19.60
N LEU A 217 -8.82 31.85 19.98
CA LEU A 217 -9.78 31.28 19.04
C LEU A 217 -11.22 31.43 19.53
N LEU A 218 -12.13 31.69 18.59
CA LEU A 218 -13.57 31.59 18.79
C LEU A 218 -14.08 30.29 18.17
N GLU A 219 -14.68 29.42 18.98
CA GLU A 219 -15.20 28.13 18.55
C GLU A 219 -16.72 28.07 18.79
N GLU A 220 -17.49 27.64 17.79
CA GLU A 220 -18.91 27.37 17.99
C GLU A 220 -19.13 26.03 18.68
N ARG A 221 -20.04 26.00 19.65
CA ARG A 221 -20.42 24.81 20.42
C ARG A 221 -21.93 24.60 20.36
N ASP A 222 -22.36 23.38 20.65
CA ASP A 222 -23.77 22.99 20.79
C ASP A 222 -24.65 23.40 19.59
N GLY A 223 -24.08 23.24 18.39
CA GLY A 223 -24.74 23.58 17.13
C GLY A 223 -25.04 25.08 16.96
N GLY A 224 -24.08 25.91 17.36
CA GLY A 224 -24.18 27.38 17.30
C GLY A 224 -24.98 28.01 18.45
N ARG A 225 -25.36 27.23 19.48
CA ARG A 225 -26.04 27.75 20.68
C ARG A 225 -25.08 28.35 21.71
N ALA A 226 -23.78 28.10 21.56
CA ALA A 226 -22.75 28.73 22.36
C ALA A 226 -21.52 29.06 21.51
N VAL A 227 -20.75 30.05 21.96
CA VAL A 227 -19.41 30.37 21.45
C VAL A 227 -18.43 30.22 22.59
N ALA A 228 -17.48 29.32 22.46
CA ALA A 228 -16.35 29.18 23.36
C ALA A 228 -15.22 30.15 22.96
N LEU A 229 -14.68 30.86 23.95
CA LEU A 229 -13.52 31.71 23.87
C LEU A 229 -12.36 30.90 24.45
N LEU A 230 -11.45 30.43 23.59
CA LEU A 230 -10.36 29.55 23.98
C LEU A 230 -9.08 30.35 24.26
N ALA A 231 -8.42 30.04 25.38
CA ALA A 231 -7.12 30.60 25.74
C ALA A 231 -5.98 29.92 24.96
N PRO A 232 -4.82 30.60 24.76
CA PRO A 232 -3.67 30.05 24.03
C PRO A 232 -3.05 28.73 24.55
N LEU A 233 -3.34 28.31 25.79
CA LEU A 233 -2.64 27.20 26.49
C LEU A 233 -3.59 26.15 27.10
N GLY A 234 -4.80 25.96 26.54
CA GLY A 234 -5.79 25.06 27.14
C GLY A 234 -6.26 25.50 28.53
N GLY A 235 -6.09 26.78 28.84
CA GLY A 235 -6.53 27.41 30.08
C GLY A 235 -8.05 27.58 30.15
N ALA A 236 -8.50 28.38 31.12
CA ALA A 236 -9.92 28.62 31.35
C ALA A 236 -10.65 29.05 30.07
N THR A 237 -11.74 28.36 29.75
CA THR A 237 -12.61 28.66 28.63
C THR A 237 -13.82 29.45 29.13
N LEU A 238 -14.17 30.54 28.45
CA LEU A 238 -15.44 31.25 28.66
C LEU A 238 -16.39 30.90 27.53
N HIS A 239 -17.69 30.81 27.84
CA HIS A 239 -18.75 30.52 26.90
C HIS A 239 -19.71 31.70 26.84
N VAL A 240 -20.02 32.17 25.64
CA VAL A 240 -21.17 33.02 25.35
C VAL A 240 -22.31 32.08 24.97
N SER A 241 -23.36 32.03 25.77
CA SER A 241 -24.50 31.13 25.55
C SER A 241 -25.83 31.84 25.77
N ALA A 242 -26.92 31.07 25.74
CA ALA A 242 -28.24 31.55 26.13
C ALA A 242 -28.26 32.19 27.55
N ALA A 243 -27.36 31.77 28.44
CA ALA A 243 -27.23 32.29 29.81
C ALA A 243 -26.33 33.55 29.92
N GLY A 244 -25.77 34.03 28.81
CA GLY A 244 -24.79 35.12 28.78
C GLY A 244 -23.34 34.62 28.77
N LEU A 245 -22.41 35.43 29.29
CA LEU A 245 -20.99 35.11 29.37
C LEU A 245 -20.67 34.39 30.70
N ALA A 246 -20.33 33.10 30.63
CA ALA A 246 -20.07 32.25 31.79
C ALA A 246 -18.79 31.40 31.62
N PRO A 247 -18.12 30.97 32.70
CA PRO A 247 -17.05 29.96 32.63
C PRO A 247 -17.57 28.63 32.09
N ALA A 248 -16.74 27.91 31.34
CA ALA A 248 -17.03 26.54 30.96
C ALA A 248 -17.08 25.66 32.22
N VAL A 249 -18.19 24.96 32.40
CA VAL A 249 -18.27 23.89 33.40
C VAL A 249 -17.71 22.65 32.71
N SER A 250 -16.55 22.16 33.15
CA SER A 250 -15.99 20.90 32.63
C SER A 250 -17.01 19.78 32.85
N PRO A 251 -17.44 19.06 31.79
CA PRO A 251 -18.29 17.90 31.99
C PRO A 251 -17.52 16.84 32.80
N PRO A 252 -18.18 16.13 33.75
CA PRO A 252 -17.54 15.05 34.48
C PRO A 252 -17.07 13.95 33.52
N PRO A 253 -15.90 13.30 33.75
CA PRO A 253 -15.43 12.21 32.91
C PRO A 253 -16.46 11.07 32.89
N ARG A 254 -16.95 10.71 31.70
CA ARG A 254 -17.88 9.57 31.51
C ARG A 254 -17.10 8.27 31.75
N ALA A 255 -17.50 7.48 32.74
CA ALA A 255 -17.03 6.11 32.91
C ALA A 255 -17.56 5.23 31.77
N GLY A 256 -16.66 4.58 31.02
CA GLY A 256 -17.03 3.69 29.92
C GLY A 256 -17.62 2.37 30.46
N PRO A 257 -18.69 1.83 29.84
CA PRO A 257 -19.23 0.52 30.22
C PRO A 257 -18.35 -0.62 29.70
N SER A 258 -18.02 -1.58 30.56
CA SER A 258 -17.46 -2.88 30.18
C SER A 258 -18.57 -3.76 29.60
N ALA A 259 -18.40 -4.30 28.39
CA ALA A 259 -19.40 -5.12 27.72
C ALA A 259 -18.93 -6.57 27.56
N SER A 260 -19.71 -7.52 28.05
CA SER A 260 -19.62 -8.95 27.73
C SER A 260 -20.54 -9.25 26.54
N LEU A 261 -20.00 -9.88 25.49
CA LEU A 261 -20.66 -10.06 24.19
C LEU A 261 -21.32 -11.44 24.04
N SER A 262 -22.64 -11.46 24.17
CA SER A 262 -23.48 -12.31 23.31
C SER A 262 -23.90 -11.45 22.13
N LEU A 263 -23.78 -11.91 20.88
CA LEU A 263 -24.34 -11.21 19.72
C LEU A 263 -25.85 -11.02 20.00
N PRO A 264 -26.34 -9.81 20.32
CA PRO A 264 -27.75 -9.65 20.63
C PRO A 264 -28.55 -10.03 19.38
N PRO A 265 -29.72 -10.69 19.51
CA PRO A 265 -30.63 -10.86 18.38
C PRO A 265 -30.82 -9.48 17.74
N ALA A 266 -30.67 -9.39 16.42
CA ALA A 266 -30.59 -8.15 15.64
C ALA A 266 -31.46 -7.04 16.26
N ARG A 267 -30.86 -6.23 17.13
CA ARG A 267 -31.52 -5.05 17.65
C ARG A 267 -31.63 -4.08 16.48
N ASP A 268 -32.72 -3.34 16.44
CA ASP A 268 -32.87 -2.24 15.50
C ASP A 268 -31.67 -1.29 15.67
N PRO A 269 -30.77 -1.19 14.66
CA PRO A 269 -29.51 -0.45 14.77
C PRO A 269 -29.71 1.05 15.02
N THR A 270 -30.93 1.55 14.97
CA THR A 270 -31.29 2.96 15.17
C THR A 270 -31.16 3.45 16.61
N LEU A 271 -31.12 2.57 17.63
CA LEU A 271 -31.24 2.98 19.04
C LEU A 271 -29.92 3.18 19.80
N GLY A 272 -28.75 2.94 19.18
CA GLY A 272 -27.45 2.96 19.86
C GLY A 272 -26.31 3.65 19.12
N ALA A 273 -26.58 4.40 18.04
CA ALA A 273 -25.53 4.99 17.22
C ALA A 273 -24.74 6.05 18.00
N SER A 274 -23.43 5.82 18.15
CA SER A 274 -22.44 6.86 18.38
C SER A 274 -22.65 7.98 17.35
N SER A 275 -22.72 9.25 17.81
CA SER A 275 -22.71 10.50 17.02
C SER A 275 -22.94 10.30 15.50
N VAL A 276 -24.13 10.68 14.99
CA VAL A 276 -24.57 10.60 13.58
C VAL A 276 -23.56 11.19 12.57
N ARG A 277 -22.64 12.05 13.04
CA ARG A 277 -21.51 12.62 12.28
C ARG A 277 -20.35 11.69 11.99
N ALA A 278 -20.33 10.50 12.60
CA ALA A 278 -19.28 9.54 12.34
C ALA A 278 -19.42 9.05 10.90
N LEU A 279 -18.42 9.35 10.09
CA LEU A 279 -18.18 8.62 8.85
C LEU A 279 -18.08 7.12 9.17
N ALA A 280 -18.22 6.28 8.15
CA ALA A 280 -18.08 4.85 8.40
C ALA A 280 -16.67 4.55 8.96
N PRO A 281 -16.52 3.65 9.93
CA PRO A 281 -15.19 3.29 10.42
C PRO A 281 -14.31 2.77 9.28
N ALA A 282 -13.01 3.04 9.34
CA ALA A 282 -12.02 2.55 8.36
C ALA A 282 -12.14 1.03 8.10
N GLY A 283 -12.55 0.26 9.12
CA GLY A 283 -12.80 -1.17 9.04
C GLY A 283 -13.84 -1.58 7.99
N VAL A 284 -14.72 -0.69 7.52
CA VAL A 284 -15.67 -0.97 6.45
C VAL A 284 -14.96 -1.12 5.09
N ALA A 285 -13.90 -0.37 4.84
CA ALA A 285 -13.08 -0.54 3.63
C ALA A 285 -12.40 -1.91 3.63
N LEU A 286 -11.85 -2.29 4.79
CA LEU A 286 -11.29 -3.63 4.96
C LEU A 286 -12.37 -4.71 4.81
N ALA A 287 -13.57 -4.51 5.37
CA ALA A 287 -14.68 -5.44 5.20
C ALA A 287 -15.09 -5.61 3.73
N ALA A 288 -15.09 -4.55 2.93
CA ALA A 288 -15.38 -4.64 1.50
C ALA A 288 -14.28 -5.36 0.71
N ALA A 289 -13.02 -5.22 1.10
CA ALA A 289 -11.88 -5.84 0.42
C ALA A 289 -11.65 -7.32 0.83
N THR A 290 -11.79 -7.63 2.12
CA THR A 290 -11.33 -8.89 2.73
C THR A 290 -12.35 -9.53 3.66
N GLY A 291 -13.48 -8.86 3.93
CA GLY A 291 -14.49 -9.30 4.88
C GLY A 291 -15.32 -10.51 4.44
N ALA A 292 -16.14 -11.01 5.37
CA ALA A 292 -17.12 -12.06 5.11
C ALA A 292 -18.55 -11.54 5.30
N LEU A 293 -19.43 -11.86 4.34
CA LEU A 293 -20.84 -11.52 4.44
C LEU A 293 -21.59 -12.55 5.29
N LEU A 294 -22.02 -12.12 6.46
CA LEU A 294 -22.83 -12.91 7.39
C LEU A 294 -24.33 -12.82 7.03
N PRO A 295 -25.13 -13.82 7.46
CA PRO A 295 -26.59 -13.74 7.37
C PRO A 295 -27.16 -12.48 8.03
N GLY A 296 -28.21 -11.91 7.43
CA GLY A 296 -28.88 -10.70 7.92
C GLY A 296 -28.20 -9.39 7.49
N GLY A 297 -27.36 -9.41 6.44
CA GLY A 297 -26.70 -8.21 5.94
C GLY A 297 -25.68 -7.64 6.93
N ARG A 298 -24.88 -8.50 7.55
CA ARG A 298 -23.81 -8.11 8.47
C ARG A 298 -22.46 -8.40 7.84
N LEU A 299 -21.51 -7.50 8.00
CA LEU A 299 -20.14 -7.61 7.48
C LEU A 299 -19.24 -7.98 8.63
N LEU A 300 -18.50 -9.08 8.54
CA LEU A 300 -17.44 -9.42 9.48
C LEU A 300 -16.09 -9.03 8.89
N VAL A 301 -15.28 -8.35 9.67
CA VAL A 301 -13.89 -8.05 9.34
C VAL A 301 -12.99 -8.38 10.53
N ALA A 302 -11.77 -8.82 10.24
CA ALA A 302 -10.69 -8.87 11.22
C ALA A 302 -9.83 -7.62 11.05
N ARG A 303 -9.44 -7.01 12.18
CA ARG A 303 -8.63 -5.79 12.24
C ARG A 303 -7.59 -5.94 13.34
N ASP A 304 -6.68 -4.97 13.45
CA ASP A 304 -5.74 -4.93 14.56
C ASP A 304 -6.47 -4.97 15.91
N GLY A 305 -6.14 -5.96 16.74
CA GLY A 305 -6.72 -6.15 18.06
C GLY A 305 -8.08 -6.88 18.12
N GLY A 306 -8.69 -7.28 17.01
CA GLY A 306 -9.88 -8.15 17.09
C GLY A 306 -10.78 -8.22 15.85
N LEU A 307 -12.07 -8.52 16.09
CA LEU A 307 -13.10 -8.62 15.06
C LEU A 307 -14.09 -7.46 15.20
N ALA A 308 -14.54 -6.93 14.06
CA ALA A 308 -15.64 -5.98 13.99
C ALA A 308 -16.75 -6.51 13.10
N VAL A 309 -17.99 -6.27 13.53
CA VAL A 309 -19.20 -6.56 12.76
C VAL A 309 -19.89 -5.26 12.43
N PHE A 310 -20.10 -5.00 11.15
CA PHE A 310 -20.83 -3.84 10.65
C PHE A 310 -22.19 -4.23 10.08
N ALA A 311 -23.15 -3.34 10.15
CA ALA A 311 -24.36 -3.44 9.34
C ALA A 311 -24.00 -3.12 7.89
N ALA A 312 -24.26 -4.03 6.96
CA ALA A 312 -24.01 -3.77 5.55
C ALA A 312 -24.81 -2.54 5.08
N ALA A 313 -26.07 -2.44 5.52
CA ALA A 313 -27.03 -1.40 5.13
C ALA A 313 -26.54 0.02 5.44
N THR A 314 -26.00 0.23 6.64
CA THR A 314 -25.65 1.56 7.17
C THR A 314 -24.15 1.77 7.34
N ALA A 315 -23.34 0.73 7.12
CA ALA A 315 -21.91 0.69 7.44
C ALA A 315 -21.57 0.95 8.92
N GLN A 316 -22.58 0.98 9.81
CA GLN A 316 -22.39 1.28 11.22
C GLN A 316 -21.89 0.05 12.00
N PRO A 317 -21.03 0.24 13.02
CA PRO A 317 -20.59 -0.84 13.89
C PRO A 317 -21.78 -1.39 14.68
N LEU A 318 -21.93 -2.72 14.66
CA LEU A 318 -22.93 -3.46 15.43
C LEU A 318 -22.34 -4.14 16.65
N ALA A 319 -21.13 -4.67 16.50
CA ALA A 319 -20.40 -5.34 17.55
C ALA A 319 -18.91 -5.24 17.26
N GLU A 320 -18.12 -5.07 18.31
CA GLU A 320 -16.67 -5.16 18.26
C GLU A 320 -16.28 -6.14 19.36
N ALA A 321 -15.46 -7.12 19.02
CA ALA A 321 -14.94 -8.07 19.99
C ALA A 321 -13.43 -8.03 19.90
N GLU A 322 -12.79 -7.66 21.00
CA GLU A 322 -11.44 -8.12 21.25
C GLU A 322 -11.51 -9.64 21.35
N ILE A 323 -10.67 -10.33 20.61
CA ILE A 323 -10.65 -11.78 20.73
C ILE A 323 -9.77 -12.07 21.93
N GLU A 324 -10.42 -12.27 23.09
CA GLU A 324 -9.75 -12.64 24.34
C GLU A 324 -8.76 -13.78 24.05
N SER A 325 -7.54 -13.67 24.56
CA SER A 325 -6.44 -14.63 24.38
C SER A 325 -5.83 -14.81 22.98
N LEU A 326 -6.26 -14.07 21.95
CA LEU A 326 -5.47 -14.02 20.70
C LEU A 326 -4.32 -13.03 20.83
N ASP A 327 -3.11 -13.57 20.74
CA ASP A 327 -1.87 -12.83 20.57
C ASP A 327 -2.02 -11.73 19.49
N PRO A 328 -1.44 -10.53 19.66
CA PRO A 328 -1.46 -9.46 18.65
C PRO A 328 -0.99 -9.91 17.24
N SER A 329 -0.21 -10.99 17.13
CA SER A 329 0.15 -11.64 15.86
C SER A 329 -1.06 -12.13 15.04
N TYR A 330 -2.21 -12.35 15.68
CA TYR A 330 -3.48 -12.71 15.03
C TYR A 330 -4.26 -11.50 14.48
N ALA A 331 -3.72 -10.29 14.60
CA ALA A 331 -4.26 -9.11 13.91
C ALA A 331 -4.40 -9.30 12.38
N ARG A 332 -3.68 -10.27 11.81
CA ARG A 332 -3.62 -10.58 10.37
C ARG A 332 -4.46 -11.80 9.97
N CYS A 333 -5.66 -11.92 10.53
CA CYS A 333 -6.64 -12.88 10.06
C CYS A 333 -7.51 -12.29 8.94
N GLN A 334 -8.04 -13.13 8.07
CA GLN A 334 -9.06 -12.78 7.09
C GLN A 334 -10.29 -13.66 7.33
N PRO A 335 -11.48 -13.07 7.54
CA PRO A 335 -12.70 -13.85 7.66
C PRO A 335 -13.12 -14.42 6.31
N PHE A 336 -13.64 -15.65 6.32
CA PHE A 336 -14.01 -16.39 5.13
C PHE A 336 -15.26 -17.22 5.40
N ARG A 337 -16.24 -17.17 4.50
CA ARG A 337 -17.47 -17.96 4.66
C ARG A 337 -17.35 -19.27 3.89
N SER A 338 -17.48 -20.40 4.58
CA SER A 338 -17.46 -21.74 3.97
C SER A 338 -18.79 -22.43 4.22
N GLY A 339 -19.73 -22.27 3.27
CA GLY A 339 -21.11 -22.72 3.43
C GLY A 339 -21.84 -21.98 4.55
N GLY A 340 -22.22 -22.72 5.60
CA GLY A 340 -22.82 -22.17 6.83
C GLY A 340 -21.78 -21.74 7.87
N ASP A 341 -20.52 -22.15 7.71
CA ASP A 341 -19.44 -21.82 8.65
C ASP A 341 -18.86 -20.44 8.33
N VAL A 342 -18.40 -19.77 9.38
CA VAL A 342 -17.55 -18.58 9.26
C VAL A 342 -16.19 -18.94 9.84
N LEU A 343 -15.17 -18.80 9.01
CA LEU A 343 -13.79 -19.14 9.32
C LEU A 343 -12.97 -17.86 9.43
N LEU A 344 -11.86 -17.92 10.15
CA LEU A 344 -10.78 -16.94 10.15
C LEU A 344 -9.53 -17.67 9.65
N ALA A 345 -9.04 -17.29 8.47
CA ALA A 345 -7.74 -17.74 8.00
C ALA A 345 -6.68 -16.78 8.53
N CYS A 346 -5.68 -17.27 9.24
CA CYS A 346 -4.64 -16.45 9.86
C CYS A 346 -3.28 -16.95 9.37
N ALA A 347 -2.42 -16.07 8.88
CA ALA A 347 -1.06 -16.42 8.49
C ALA A 347 -0.07 -15.63 9.34
N HIS A 348 0.43 -16.29 10.39
CA HIS A 348 1.48 -15.79 11.26
C HIS A 348 2.69 -16.72 11.17
N GLU A 349 3.37 -17.02 12.28
CA GLU A 349 4.45 -18.03 12.34
C GLU A 349 3.99 -19.39 11.84
N ALA A 350 2.75 -19.78 12.13
CA ALA A 350 2.03 -20.90 11.53
C ALA A 350 0.75 -20.38 10.86
N ALA A 351 0.34 -21.04 9.78
CA ALA A 351 -0.97 -20.74 9.22
C ALA A 351 -2.03 -21.52 10.00
N GLN A 352 -3.12 -20.84 10.36
CA GLN A 352 -4.19 -21.42 11.14
C GLN A 352 -5.55 -21.06 10.55
N VAL A 353 -6.52 -21.96 10.73
CA VAL A 353 -7.92 -21.69 10.42
C VAL A 353 -8.70 -21.86 11.71
N LEU A 354 -9.35 -20.77 12.12
CA LEU A 354 -10.26 -20.77 13.26
C LEU A 354 -11.70 -20.76 12.76
N ARG A 355 -12.62 -21.42 13.48
CA ARG A 355 -14.05 -21.47 13.20
C ARG A 355 -14.81 -20.67 14.24
N LEU A 356 -15.70 -19.80 13.78
CA LEU A 356 -16.61 -19.03 14.61
C LEU A 356 -17.94 -19.79 14.73
N GLU A 357 -18.22 -20.33 15.91
CA GLU A 357 -19.47 -21.08 16.17
C GLU A 357 -20.58 -20.16 16.68
N THR A 358 -20.42 -19.56 17.87
CA THR A 358 -21.49 -18.85 18.58
C THR A 358 -21.10 -17.46 19.07
N THR A 359 -19.86 -17.24 19.48
CA THR A 359 -19.33 -15.94 19.92
C THR A 359 -18.13 -15.52 19.09
N LEU A 360 -17.95 -14.20 18.93
CA LEU A 360 -16.79 -13.64 18.23
C LEU A 360 -15.51 -13.75 19.06
N SER A 361 -15.62 -13.81 20.39
CA SER A 361 -14.50 -13.78 21.33
C SER A 361 -13.85 -15.15 21.57
N ALA A 362 -14.49 -16.26 21.20
CA ALA A 362 -13.98 -17.61 21.44
C ALA A 362 -13.97 -18.45 20.15
N PRO A 363 -13.15 -18.07 19.15
CA PRO A 363 -12.98 -18.89 17.96
C PRO A 363 -12.36 -20.25 18.32
N ARG A 364 -12.78 -21.33 17.65
CA ARG A 364 -12.20 -22.67 17.82
C ARG A 364 -11.21 -22.96 16.71
N LEU A 365 -10.01 -23.43 17.05
CA LEU A 365 -9.04 -23.88 16.06
C LEU A 365 -9.59 -25.09 15.30
N GLU A 366 -9.72 -24.96 13.98
CA GLU A 366 -10.13 -26.03 13.08
C GLU A 366 -8.92 -26.76 12.49
N ALA A 367 -7.89 -26.01 12.08
CA ALA A 367 -6.68 -26.58 11.51
C ALA A 367 -5.46 -25.69 11.77
N THR A 368 -4.33 -26.33 12.03
CA THR A 368 -3.00 -25.71 12.02
C THR A 368 -2.20 -26.31 10.87
N PHE A 369 -1.55 -25.46 10.10
CA PHE A 369 -0.65 -25.86 9.04
C PHE A 369 0.78 -25.60 9.47
N PRO A 370 1.68 -26.59 9.32
CA PRO A 370 3.05 -26.42 9.72
C PRO A 370 3.69 -25.27 8.92
N PRO A 371 4.50 -24.42 9.56
CA PRO A 371 5.39 -23.56 8.79
C PRO A 371 6.22 -24.43 7.85
N ARG A 372 6.51 -23.95 6.64
CA ARG A 372 7.54 -24.61 5.82
C ARG A 372 8.81 -24.63 6.68
N GLY A 373 9.31 -25.85 6.94
CA GLY A 373 10.35 -26.08 7.93
C GLY A 373 11.48 -25.06 7.78
N ARG A 374 12.02 -24.57 8.91
CA ARG A 374 13.19 -23.69 8.95
C ARG A 374 14.35 -24.37 8.22
N GLY A 375 14.40 -24.24 6.90
CA GLY A 375 15.63 -24.39 6.14
C GLY A 375 16.64 -23.42 6.75
N LEU A 376 17.92 -23.74 6.65
CA LEU A 376 19.01 -22.93 7.22
C LEU A 376 19.08 -21.49 6.65
N ASP A 377 18.15 -21.11 5.78
CA ASP A 377 18.02 -19.80 5.16
C ASP A 377 16.68 -19.13 5.55
N PRO A 378 16.62 -18.43 6.71
CA PRO A 378 15.40 -17.82 7.24
C PRO A 378 14.82 -16.68 6.38
N ILE A 379 15.48 -16.31 5.28
CA ILE A 379 15.11 -15.16 4.43
C ILE A 379 14.44 -15.61 3.11
N ALA A 380 14.54 -16.89 2.72
CA ALA A 380 14.19 -17.32 1.36
C ALA A 380 12.94 -18.21 1.24
N SER A 381 12.31 -18.63 2.34
CA SER A 381 11.17 -19.57 2.26
C SER A 381 9.82 -18.84 2.32
N PRO A 382 8.97 -18.95 1.27
CA PRO A 382 7.66 -18.31 1.22
C PRO A 382 6.76 -18.86 2.32
N GLN A 383 6.09 -17.96 3.04
CA GLN A 383 4.96 -18.31 3.90
C GLN A 383 3.88 -18.99 3.04
N GLY A 384 3.27 -20.05 3.55
CA GLY A 384 2.13 -20.66 2.85
C GLY A 384 1.00 -19.64 2.72
N ALA A 385 0.25 -19.72 1.62
CA ALA A 385 -0.83 -18.78 1.31
C ALA A 385 -2.18 -19.50 1.31
N PHE A 386 -3.24 -18.78 1.67
CA PHE A 386 -4.60 -19.29 1.54
C PHE A 386 -5.14 -18.98 0.15
N VAL A 387 -5.84 -19.95 -0.44
CA VAL A 387 -6.60 -19.77 -1.68
C VAL A 387 -8.04 -20.17 -1.42
N GLY A 388 -8.99 -19.47 -2.03
CA GLY A 388 -10.39 -19.80 -1.89
C GLY A 388 -11.25 -19.18 -2.97
N ASP A 389 -12.56 -19.22 -2.78
CA ASP A 389 -13.51 -18.55 -3.67
C ASP A 389 -14.79 -18.12 -2.96
N ASP A 390 -15.68 -17.49 -3.72
CA ASP A 390 -16.94 -16.97 -3.23
C ASP A 390 -18.02 -18.04 -3.00
N ARG A 391 -17.76 -19.28 -3.41
CA ARG A 391 -18.58 -20.47 -3.08
C ARG A 391 -18.17 -21.08 -1.73
N GLY A 392 -17.18 -20.49 -1.08
CA GLY A 392 -16.73 -20.88 0.25
C GLY A 392 -15.83 -22.11 0.24
N ARG A 393 -15.16 -22.39 -0.88
CA ARG A 393 -14.12 -23.40 -0.96
C ARG A 393 -12.80 -22.79 -0.48
N LEU A 394 -12.08 -23.47 0.42
CA LEU A 394 -10.84 -22.96 1.03
C LEU A 394 -9.74 -24.01 0.96
N ALA A 395 -8.52 -23.57 0.69
CA ALA A 395 -7.33 -24.38 0.78
C ALA A 395 -6.12 -23.57 1.27
N PHE A 396 -5.11 -24.27 1.76
CA PHE A 396 -3.82 -23.73 2.17
C PHE A 396 -2.71 -24.31 1.30
N ILE A 397 -1.87 -23.46 0.71
CA ILE A 397 -0.73 -23.90 -0.12
C ILE A 397 0.40 -24.35 0.81
N GLY A 398 0.45 -25.65 1.07
CA GLY A 398 1.40 -26.28 1.97
C GLY A 398 1.02 -27.71 2.33
N ARG A 399 1.67 -28.25 3.35
CA ARG A 399 1.37 -29.57 3.92
C ARG A 399 0.19 -29.47 4.88
N CYS A 400 -0.48 -30.59 5.09
CA CYS A 400 -1.50 -30.70 6.12
C CYS A 400 -0.76 -31.01 7.41
N GLY A 401 -1.18 -30.42 8.52
CA GLY A 401 -0.71 -30.87 9.83
C GLY A 401 -0.94 -32.38 9.96
N SER A 402 0.09 -33.12 10.34
CA SER A 402 0.01 -34.57 10.55
C SER A 402 -0.73 -34.93 11.84
N VAL A 403 -1.02 -33.94 12.70
CA VAL A 403 -1.65 -34.10 14.00
C VAL A 403 -2.95 -33.28 14.02
N PRO A 404 -4.09 -33.85 14.45
CA PRO A 404 -5.28 -33.06 14.76
C PRO A 404 -4.91 -31.95 15.76
N PRO A 405 -5.46 -30.73 15.64
CA PRO A 405 -5.07 -29.63 16.52
C PRO A 405 -5.24 -30.02 18.00
N GLY A 406 -4.16 -29.89 18.77
CA GLY A 406 -4.13 -30.15 20.20
C GLY A 406 -4.14 -28.86 21.02
N LEU A 407 -4.37 -28.98 22.34
CA LEU A 407 -4.33 -27.82 23.26
C LEU A 407 -2.98 -27.06 23.20
N HIS A 408 -1.88 -27.76 22.88
CA HIS A 408 -0.54 -27.18 22.75
C HIS A 408 -0.33 -26.34 21.48
N ASP A 409 -1.23 -26.40 20.50
CA ASP A 409 -1.17 -25.54 19.31
C ASP A 409 -1.68 -24.11 19.61
N PHE A 410 -2.26 -23.90 20.79
CA PHE A 410 -2.51 -22.58 21.34
C PHE A 410 -1.37 -22.22 22.29
N PRO A 411 -0.79 -21.01 22.19
CA PRO A 411 0.08 -20.52 23.24
C PRO A 411 -0.75 -20.45 24.55
N GLU A 412 -0.40 -21.28 25.53
CA GLU A 412 -0.95 -21.14 26.89
C GLU A 412 -0.61 -19.72 27.37
N SER A 413 -1.64 -18.95 27.74
CA SER A 413 -1.69 -17.55 28.17
C SER A 413 -0.38 -16.73 28.16
N PRO A 414 -0.38 -15.49 27.61
CA PRO A 414 0.80 -14.61 27.55
C PRO A 414 1.42 -14.23 28.93
N GLY A 415 0.87 -14.72 30.05
CA GLY A 415 1.39 -14.53 31.40
C GLY A 415 2.37 -15.62 31.90
N ASP A 416 2.48 -16.78 31.24
CA ASP A 416 3.40 -17.85 31.68
C ASP A 416 4.81 -17.76 31.06
N ALA A 417 5.02 -16.83 30.12
CA ALA A 417 6.34 -16.35 29.73
C ALA A 417 6.85 -15.31 30.75
N GLY A 418 6.96 -15.70 32.02
CA GLY A 418 7.62 -14.88 33.02
C GLY A 418 9.08 -14.62 32.61
N PRO A 419 9.65 -13.45 32.95
CA PRO A 419 11.08 -13.22 32.75
C PRO A 419 11.83 -14.31 33.51
N THR A 420 12.61 -15.13 32.81
CA THR A 420 13.64 -15.92 33.46
C THR A 420 14.65 -14.93 34.03
N ASP A 421 14.47 -14.60 35.31
CA ASP A 421 15.44 -13.90 36.14
C ASP A 421 16.71 -14.75 36.20
N ASP A 422 17.63 -14.51 35.27
CA ASP A 422 19.04 -14.87 35.38
C ASP A 422 19.72 -13.94 36.40
N GLU A 423 19.39 -14.06 37.69
CA GLU A 423 20.28 -13.67 38.79
C GLU A 423 19.75 -14.15 40.17
N ALA A 424 19.97 -15.42 40.54
CA ALA A 424 20.34 -15.84 41.92
C ALA A 424 20.49 -17.38 42.05
N PRO A 425 21.29 -17.87 43.02
CA PRO A 425 21.98 -19.16 42.93
C PRO A 425 21.43 -20.23 43.90
N TRP A 426 21.00 -21.39 43.39
CA TRP A 426 20.71 -22.61 44.19
C TRP A 426 20.95 -23.88 43.36
N PRO A 427 21.03 -25.08 43.99
CA PRO A 427 22.22 -25.79 44.46
C PRO A 427 22.60 -26.99 43.55
N PRO A 428 23.72 -27.70 43.78
CA PRO A 428 24.11 -28.81 42.92
C PRO A 428 23.24 -30.04 43.21
N ARG A 429 22.43 -30.44 42.23
CA ARG A 429 21.91 -31.81 42.13
C ARG A 429 22.29 -32.41 40.78
N PHE A 430 23.53 -32.90 40.72
CA PHE A 430 23.89 -33.99 39.84
C PHE A 430 23.23 -35.27 40.35
N ALA A 431 22.01 -35.56 39.90
CA ALA A 431 21.54 -36.93 39.81
C ALA A 431 21.92 -37.43 38.42
N ARG A 432 22.85 -38.40 38.40
CA ARG A 432 23.29 -39.13 37.21
C ARG A 432 22.08 -39.71 36.49
N LEU A 433 21.73 -39.16 35.33
CA LEU A 433 21.00 -39.87 34.30
C LEU A 433 22.03 -40.53 33.37
N SER A 434 21.80 -41.81 33.08
CA SER A 434 22.69 -42.69 32.33
C SER A 434 23.00 -42.15 30.91
N PRO A 435 24.23 -42.33 30.38
CA PRO A 435 24.60 -41.86 29.04
C PRO A 435 24.06 -42.70 27.86
N ASP A 436 23.24 -43.72 28.07
CA ASP A 436 22.97 -44.77 27.05
C ASP A 436 21.52 -44.87 26.55
N GLU A 437 20.66 -43.88 26.76
CA GLU A 437 19.36 -43.84 26.06
C GLU A 437 19.47 -42.97 24.80
N PRO A 438 19.37 -43.54 23.58
CA PRO A 438 19.28 -42.76 22.37
C PRO A 438 17.98 -41.95 22.41
N ARG A 439 18.09 -40.63 22.40
CA ARG A 439 16.99 -39.72 22.07
C ARG A 439 16.59 -39.96 20.60
N GLU A 440 15.76 -40.97 20.36
CA GLU A 440 15.29 -41.36 19.02
C GLU A 440 14.08 -40.53 18.52
N ASP A 441 13.47 -39.67 19.34
CA ASP A 441 12.24 -38.94 18.95
C ASP A 441 12.43 -37.45 18.65
N ALA A 442 13.65 -37.02 18.31
CA ALA A 442 13.80 -35.75 17.58
C ALA A 442 13.39 -35.97 16.12
N ALA A 443 12.08 -35.78 15.85
CA ALA A 443 11.43 -35.76 14.55
C ALA A 443 12.41 -35.79 13.39
N ARG A 444 12.56 -36.96 12.73
CA ARG A 444 13.24 -37.08 11.44
C ARG A 444 12.70 -35.98 10.54
N ARG A 445 13.48 -34.90 10.36
CA ARG A 445 13.17 -33.84 9.41
C ARG A 445 13.23 -34.50 8.04
N GLU A 446 12.05 -34.77 7.48
CA GLU A 446 11.98 -35.13 6.07
C GLU A 446 12.64 -33.98 5.28
N PRO A 447 13.67 -34.26 4.47
CA PRO A 447 14.25 -33.25 3.61
C PRO A 447 13.14 -32.64 2.74
N ALA A 448 13.25 -31.35 2.43
CA ALA A 448 12.36 -30.73 1.47
C ALA A 448 12.45 -31.52 0.16
N GLU A 449 11.38 -32.23 -0.18
CA GLU A 449 11.29 -32.97 -1.43
C GLU A 449 11.22 -31.95 -2.57
N GLU A 450 12.37 -31.66 -3.18
CA GLU A 450 12.43 -30.87 -4.41
C GLU A 450 11.51 -31.50 -5.48
N GLY A 451 10.83 -30.65 -6.25
CA GLY A 451 9.89 -31.11 -7.28
C GLY A 451 8.54 -31.61 -6.76
N VAL A 452 8.13 -31.27 -5.54
CA VAL A 452 6.79 -31.59 -5.01
C VAL A 452 6.05 -30.32 -4.58
N ALA A 453 4.91 -30.04 -5.21
CA ALA A 453 4.01 -28.98 -4.80
C ALA A 453 2.80 -29.58 -4.07
N ARG A 454 2.46 -29.00 -2.92
CA ARG A 454 1.40 -29.51 -2.02
C ARG A 454 0.36 -28.43 -1.73
N VAL A 455 -0.88 -28.87 -1.50
CA VAL A 455 -1.99 -28.03 -1.07
C VAL A 455 -2.91 -28.82 -0.16
N CYS A 456 -3.42 -28.17 0.88
CA CYS A 456 -4.37 -28.73 1.83
C CYS A 456 -5.73 -28.13 1.66
N VAL A 457 -6.70 -28.98 1.34
CA VAL A 457 -8.01 -28.55 0.87
C VAL A 457 -9.05 -28.89 1.91
N ARG A 458 -9.87 -27.92 2.28
CA ARG A 458 -11.01 -28.14 3.16
C ARG A 458 -12.10 -28.90 2.41
N ALA A 459 -12.31 -30.15 2.78
CA ALA A 459 -13.45 -30.96 2.37
C ALA A 459 -14.65 -30.74 3.33
N GLY A 460 -15.79 -31.35 3.01
CA GLY A 460 -16.98 -31.27 3.85
C GLY A 460 -16.73 -31.73 5.29
N GLY A 461 -17.38 -31.05 6.25
CA GLY A 461 -17.28 -31.37 7.69
C GLY A 461 -16.02 -30.88 8.38
N GLY A 462 -15.31 -29.89 7.83
CA GLY A 462 -14.07 -29.36 8.41
C GLY A 462 -12.85 -30.27 8.27
N ARG A 463 -12.95 -31.32 7.44
CA ARG A 463 -11.84 -32.24 7.18
C ARG A 463 -10.89 -31.65 6.15
N TRP A 464 -9.59 -31.66 6.43
CA TRP A 464 -8.56 -31.21 5.50
C TRP A 464 -7.91 -32.40 4.79
N VAL A 465 -7.72 -32.29 3.47
CA VAL A 465 -7.15 -33.35 2.63
C VAL A 465 -5.94 -32.78 1.89
N GLU A 466 -4.78 -33.41 2.09
CA GLU A 466 -3.57 -33.04 1.36
C GLU A 466 -3.65 -33.56 -0.08
N ARG A 467 -3.25 -32.70 -1.01
CA ARG A 467 -3.13 -32.97 -2.44
C ARG A 467 -1.73 -32.57 -2.87
N ARG A 468 -1.18 -33.29 -3.84
CA ARG A 468 0.17 -33.03 -4.34
C ARG A 468 0.29 -33.28 -5.83
N ILE A 469 1.22 -32.59 -6.45
CA ILE A 469 1.77 -32.88 -7.78
C ILE A 469 3.29 -32.97 -7.66
N GLU A 470 3.90 -33.70 -8.57
CA GLU A 470 5.31 -34.04 -8.54
C GLU A 470 5.96 -33.78 -9.92
N GLY A 471 7.27 -33.59 -9.95
CA GLY A 471 8.07 -33.43 -11.16
C GLY A 471 7.85 -32.07 -11.85
N GLU A 472 7.93 -32.05 -13.18
CA GLU A 472 7.92 -30.82 -13.97
C GLU A 472 6.65 -29.97 -13.74
N ASP A 473 5.50 -30.60 -13.54
CA ASP A 473 4.25 -29.88 -13.24
C ASP A 473 4.33 -29.11 -11.91
N ALA A 474 5.03 -29.66 -10.91
CA ALA A 474 5.23 -29.00 -9.61
C ALA A 474 6.17 -27.79 -9.74
N ASP A 475 7.25 -27.93 -10.52
CA ASP A 475 8.23 -26.86 -10.77
C ASP A 475 7.64 -25.69 -11.55
N ARG A 476 6.59 -25.96 -12.32
CA ARG A 476 5.91 -25.01 -13.19
C ARG A 476 4.52 -24.62 -12.70
N LEU A 477 4.18 -25.04 -11.49
CA LEU A 477 2.91 -24.71 -10.87
C LEU A 477 2.84 -23.18 -10.73
N TYR A 478 1.87 -22.59 -11.39
CA TYR A 478 1.57 -21.18 -11.20
C TYR A 478 0.58 -21.01 -10.04
N ARG A 479 -0.49 -21.80 -9.99
CA ARG A 479 -1.54 -21.60 -8.98
C ARG A 479 -2.35 -22.86 -8.67
N TRP A 480 -2.75 -22.99 -7.40
CA TRP A 480 -3.79 -23.93 -6.96
C TRP A 480 -5.16 -23.27 -6.98
N ILE A 481 -6.16 -23.98 -7.51
CA ILE A 481 -7.55 -23.52 -7.57
C ILE A 481 -8.43 -24.55 -6.88
N VAL A 482 -9.27 -24.10 -5.94
CA VAL A 482 -10.06 -25.00 -5.11
C VAL A 482 -11.30 -25.47 -5.87
N GLY A 483 -11.50 -26.79 -5.94
CA GLY A 483 -12.66 -27.44 -6.53
C GLY A 483 -13.63 -27.98 -5.49
N GLU A 484 -14.74 -28.57 -5.95
CA GLU A 484 -15.73 -29.15 -5.03
C GLU A 484 -15.21 -30.38 -4.28
N ARG A 485 -15.80 -30.68 -3.12
CA ARG A 485 -15.58 -31.95 -2.38
C ARG A 485 -14.11 -32.26 -2.08
N GLY A 486 -13.28 -31.23 -1.92
CA GLY A 486 -11.86 -31.38 -1.62
C GLY A 486 -11.01 -31.76 -2.83
N THR A 487 -11.47 -31.47 -4.06
CA THR A 487 -10.63 -31.51 -5.26
C THR A 487 -9.88 -30.18 -5.45
N VAL A 488 -8.81 -30.21 -6.23
CA VAL A 488 -8.08 -29.02 -6.67
C VAL A 488 -7.70 -29.12 -8.14
N THR A 489 -7.58 -27.95 -8.76
CA THR A 489 -6.98 -27.79 -10.07
C THR A 489 -5.60 -27.12 -9.92
N ALA A 490 -4.55 -27.80 -10.38
CA ALA A 490 -3.21 -27.27 -10.55
C ALA A 490 -3.13 -26.57 -11.91
N LEU A 491 -2.98 -25.25 -11.90
CA LEU A 491 -2.73 -24.46 -13.09
C LEU A 491 -1.21 -24.36 -13.32
N VAL A 492 -0.74 -25.01 -14.37
CA VAL A 492 0.68 -25.14 -14.72
C VAL A 492 0.96 -24.33 -15.98
N LEU A 493 2.00 -23.48 -15.96
CA LEU A 493 2.40 -22.71 -17.14
C LEU A 493 3.39 -23.52 -17.95
N GLU A 494 3.03 -23.90 -19.18
CA GLU A 494 3.92 -24.53 -20.16
C GLU A 494 4.90 -23.51 -20.73
N ALA A 495 6.14 -23.95 -20.87
CA ALA A 495 7.21 -23.14 -21.40
C ALA A 495 6.97 -23.15 -22.89
N PRO A 496 7.38 -22.09 -23.61
CA PRO A 496 7.59 -22.28 -25.02
C PRO A 496 8.43 -23.54 -25.18
N GLU A 497 7.96 -24.50 -25.99
CA GLU A 497 8.82 -25.55 -26.50
C GLU A 497 9.93 -24.81 -27.23
N GLY A 498 11.02 -24.52 -26.50
CA GLY A 498 12.23 -24.05 -27.12
C GLY A 498 12.59 -25.11 -28.16
N PRO A 499 13.22 -24.73 -29.28
CA PRO A 499 13.85 -25.73 -30.13
C PRO A 499 14.66 -26.60 -29.17
N ARG A 500 14.28 -27.87 -29.02
CA ARG A 500 14.99 -28.79 -28.12
C ARG A 500 16.46 -28.56 -28.44
N PRO A 501 17.30 -28.20 -27.45
CA PRO A 501 18.71 -28.00 -27.73
C PRO A 501 19.13 -29.23 -28.52
N ARG A 502 19.61 -29.04 -29.76
CA ARG A 502 20.20 -30.17 -30.48
C ARG A 502 21.22 -30.74 -29.49
N PRO A 503 21.17 -32.05 -29.19
CA PRO A 503 22.15 -32.65 -28.30
C PRO A 503 23.51 -32.12 -28.75
N SER A 504 24.29 -31.62 -27.79
CA SER A 504 25.60 -31.06 -28.15
C SER A 504 26.39 -32.16 -28.88
N GLU A 505 27.35 -31.79 -29.75
CA GLU A 505 28.20 -32.81 -30.38
C GLU A 505 28.88 -33.71 -29.33
N GLU A 506 29.08 -33.20 -28.10
CA GLU A 506 29.54 -33.98 -26.94
C GLU A 506 28.47 -34.96 -26.43
N ASP A 507 27.22 -34.55 -26.28
CA ASP A 507 26.12 -35.46 -25.87
C ASP A 507 25.87 -36.54 -26.95
N GLU A 508 25.95 -36.20 -28.23
CA GLU A 508 25.87 -37.19 -29.31
C GLU A 508 27.10 -38.11 -29.34
N ALA A 509 28.29 -37.61 -29.04
CA ALA A 509 29.50 -38.43 -28.97
C ALA A 509 29.54 -39.32 -27.73
N GLU A 510 28.99 -38.89 -26.60
CA GLU A 510 28.84 -39.69 -25.39
C GLU A 510 27.76 -40.76 -25.56
N TRP A 511 26.65 -40.42 -26.22
CA TRP A 511 25.63 -41.40 -26.59
C TRP A 511 26.16 -42.44 -27.58
N ARG A 512 26.98 -42.05 -28.57
CA ARG A 512 27.66 -43.01 -29.45
C ARG A 512 28.64 -43.90 -28.71
N ARG A 513 29.44 -43.34 -27.79
CA ARG A 513 30.38 -44.14 -26.98
C ARG A 513 29.67 -45.16 -26.10
N THR A 514 28.62 -44.76 -25.41
CA THR A 514 27.83 -45.67 -24.56
C THR A 514 27.11 -46.73 -25.40
N SER A 515 26.62 -46.38 -26.59
CA SER A 515 26.03 -47.35 -27.52
C SER A 515 27.05 -48.36 -28.07
N GLU A 516 28.29 -47.91 -28.34
CA GLU A 516 29.38 -48.79 -28.79
C GLU A 516 29.90 -49.69 -27.67
N GLU A 517 29.99 -49.20 -26.43
CA GLU A 517 30.36 -50.00 -25.25
C GLU A 517 29.30 -51.07 -24.93
N ASP A 518 28.01 -50.72 -25.00
CA ASP A 518 26.91 -51.67 -24.81
C ASP A 518 26.89 -52.76 -25.92
N GLU A 519 27.24 -52.41 -27.17
CA GLU A 519 27.42 -53.39 -28.26
C GLU A 519 28.65 -54.28 -28.06
N GLU A 520 29.76 -53.75 -27.52
CA GLU A 520 30.99 -54.52 -27.26
C GLU A 520 30.83 -55.45 -26.05
N GLU A 521 30.12 -55.03 -25.00
CA GLU A 521 29.78 -55.85 -23.84
C GLU A 521 28.76 -56.95 -24.18
N GLY A 522 27.80 -56.65 -25.07
CA GLY A 522 26.92 -57.65 -25.68
C GLY A 522 27.68 -58.68 -26.53
N ARG A 523 28.80 -58.30 -27.15
CA ARG A 523 29.66 -59.21 -27.91
C ARG A 523 30.49 -60.12 -27.01
N ARG A 524 31.08 -59.57 -25.93
CA ARG A 524 31.88 -60.35 -24.95
C ARG A 524 31.06 -61.36 -24.16
N THR A 525 29.78 -61.11 -23.95
CA THR A 525 28.87 -62.05 -23.28
C THR A 525 28.34 -63.16 -24.20
N SER A 526 28.54 -63.04 -25.52
CA SER A 526 28.07 -64.05 -26.50
C SER A 526 29.09 -65.13 -26.89
N GLU A 527 30.36 -65.02 -26.47
CA GLU A 527 31.43 -66.00 -26.79
C GLU A 527 31.72 -67.01 -25.65
N GLY A 528 30.92 -67.04 -24.58
CA GLY A 528 31.25 -67.76 -23.35
C GLY A 528 30.38 -68.95 -22.92
N GLU A 529 29.36 -69.35 -23.68
CA GLU A 529 28.48 -70.47 -23.29
C GLU A 529 28.12 -71.37 -24.48
N GLU A 530 29.05 -72.26 -24.84
CA GLU A 530 28.80 -73.48 -25.61
C GLU A 530 28.97 -74.69 -24.67
N GLU A 531 27.89 -75.12 -24.00
CA GLU A 531 27.64 -76.55 -23.75
C GLU A 531 26.19 -76.81 -23.28
N ASP A 532 25.53 -77.68 -24.05
CA ASP A 532 24.39 -78.56 -23.76
C ASP A 532 22.97 -78.04 -23.41
N GLY A 533 22.02 -78.40 -24.30
CA GLY A 533 20.71 -78.91 -23.88
C GLY A 533 19.47 -78.07 -24.24
N ALA A 534 18.96 -78.25 -25.47
CA ALA A 534 17.63 -77.82 -25.94
C ALA A 534 16.47 -78.29 -25.00
N PRO A 535 15.26 -77.65 -24.95
CA PRO A 535 14.48 -77.32 -26.15
C PRO A 535 13.65 -76.02 -26.19
N ARG A 536 13.52 -75.50 -27.42
CA ARG A 536 12.39 -74.76 -28.01
C ARG A 536 11.75 -73.63 -27.18
N ARG A 537 12.18 -72.39 -27.44
CA ARG A 537 11.31 -71.21 -27.36
C ARG A 537 11.55 -70.26 -28.53
N SER A 538 10.45 -69.63 -28.94
CA SER A 538 10.17 -68.81 -30.12
C SER A 538 11.19 -67.69 -30.44
N PRO A 539 11.26 -67.22 -31.70
CA PRO A 539 12.22 -66.19 -32.12
C PRO A 539 12.04 -64.87 -31.35
N PRO A 540 13.13 -64.17 -30.99
CA PRO A 540 13.06 -62.87 -30.36
C PRO A 540 12.53 -61.83 -31.35
N GLY A 541 11.46 -61.14 -30.96
CA GLY A 541 10.98 -59.95 -31.67
C GLY A 541 12.00 -58.80 -31.56
N PRO A 542 11.93 -57.80 -32.47
CA PRO A 542 12.86 -56.69 -32.50
C PRO A 542 12.91 -55.94 -31.16
N PRO A 543 14.07 -55.35 -30.78
CA PRO A 543 14.24 -54.68 -29.51
C PRO A 543 13.17 -53.61 -29.34
N ALA A 544 12.41 -53.72 -28.25
CA ALA A 544 11.38 -52.76 -27.89
C ALA A 544 12.05 -51.40 -27.69
N ARG A 545 11.87 -50.49 -28.65
CA ARG A 545 12.14 -49.06 -28.47
C ARG A 545 11.62 -48.65 -27.11
N GLY A 546 12.49 -48.06 -26.29
CA GLY A 546 12.23 -47.69 -24.91
C GLY A 546 10.80 -47.16 -24.76
N ARG A 547 9.99 -47.91 -24.01
CA ARG A 547 8.65 -47.46 -23.61
C ARG A 547 8.86 -46.17 -22.84
N GLU A 548 8.71 -45.06 -23.55
CA GLU A 548 8.49 -43.74 -22.99
C GLU A 548 7.50 -43.94 -21.84
N ARG A 549 7.98 -43.76 -20.60
CA ARG A 549 7.20 -44.02 -19.39
C ARG A 549 5.93 -43.18 -19.52
N ARG A 550 4.82 -43.84 -19.84
CA ARG A 550 3.52 -43.20 -19.96
C ARG A 550 3.32 -42.45 -18.65
N PRO A 551 3.12 -41.12 -18.67
CA PRO A 551 3.05 -40.33 -17.45
C PRO A 551 2.00 -40.95 -16.54
N ALA A 552 2.34 -41.11 -15.26
CA ALA A 552 1.40 -41.62 -14.26
C ALA A 552 0.09 -40.82 -14.37
N GLY A 553 -1.05 -41.52 -14.28
CA GLY A 553 -2.34 -40.84 -14.28
C GLY A 553 -2.40 -39.76 -13.20
N PRO A 554 -3.21 -38.71 -13.38
CA PRO A 554 -3.28 -37.60 -12.43
C PRO A 554 -3.59 -38.12 -11.02
N PRO A 555 -2.97 -37.53 -9.97
CA PRO A 555 -3.23 -37.91 -8.58
C PRO A 555 -4.72 -37.83 -8.24
N GLU A 556 -5.21 -38.71 -7.37
CA GLU A 556 -6.62 -38.69 -6.95
C GLU A 556 -7.00 -37.31 -6.41
N GLY A 557 -8.07 -36.74 -6.96
CA GLY A 557 -8.59 -35.42 -6.56
C GLY A 557 -7.76 -34.22 -7.01
N VAL A 558 -6.74 -34.41 -7.86
CA VAL A 558 -6.00 -33.33 -8.52
C VAL A 558 -6.24 -33.34 -10.01
N ARG A 559 -6.61 -32.19 -10.56
CA ARG A 559 -6.68 -31.96 -11.99
C ARG A 559 -5.55 -31.05 -12.43
N VAL A 560 -4.75 -31.44 -13.41
CA VAL A 560 -3.69 -30.59 -13.96
C VAL A 560 -4.20 -29.93 -15.24
N VAL A 561 -4.20 -28.60 -15.27
CA VAL A 561 -4.53 -27.79 -16.45
C VAL A 561 -3.27 -27.04 -16.86
N ARG A 562 -2.80 -27.30 -18.08
CA ARG A 562 -1.57 -26.73 -18.61
C ARG A 562 -1.88 -25.60 -19.57
N VAL A 563 -1.38 -24.40 -19.28
CA VAL A 563 -1.59 -23.20 -20.10
C VAL A 563 -0.28 -22.81 -20.75
N ARG A 564 -0.32 -22.57 -22.06
CA ARG A 564 0.85 -22.07 -22.79
C ARG A 564 1.06 -20.60 -22.45
N ASP A 565 2.23 -20.25 -21.92
CA ASP A 565 2.56 -18.86 -21.56
C ASP A 565 2.54 -17.91 -22.79
N ARG A 566 2.72 -18.47 -23.99
CA ARG A 566 2.62 -17.76 -25.28
C ARG A 566 1.32 -18.06 -26.02
N ASP A 567 0.25 -18.43 -25.32
CA ASP A 567 -1.06 -18.54 -25.95
C ASP A 567 -1.40 -17.19 -26.62
N PRO A 568 -1.69 -17.14 -27.93
CA PRO A 568 -1.96 -15.90 -28.63
C PRO A 568 -3.14 -15.13 -28.03
N ALA A 569 -4.07 -15.79 -27.33
CA ALA A 569 -5.16 -15.15 -26.63
C ALA A 569 -4.70 -14.25 -25.48
N LEU A 570 -3.53 -14.50 -24.89
CA LEU A 570 -2.98 -13.67 -23.81
C LEU A 570 -2.51 -12.30 -24.32
N ALA A 571 -2.16 -12.17 -25.59
CA ALA A 571 -1.78 -10.90 -26.24
C ALA A 571 -0.73 -10.07 -25.46
N GLY A 572 0.25 -10.72 -24.84
CA GLY A 572 1.27 -10.09 -24.01
C GLY A 572 0.81 -9.69 -22.60
N GLY A 573 -0.39 -10.09 -22.21
CA GLY A 573 -0.90 -9.96 -20.84
C GLY A 573 -0.12 -10.82 -19.85
N ALA A 574 -0.17 -10.40 -18.59
CA ALA A 574 0.57 -10.98 -17.48
C ALA A 574 -0.40 -11.50 -16.41
N PHE A 575 -0.12 -12.70 -15.91
CA PHE A 575 -0.89 -13.29 -14.81
C PHE A 575 -0.60 -12.55 -13.48
N PRO A 576 -1.60 -12.28 -12.64
CA PRO A 576 -1.38 -11.66 -11.33
C PRO A 576 -0.49 -12.52 -10.43
N ALA A 577 0.56 -11.95 -9.84
CA ALA A 577 1.37 -12.68 -8.87
C ALA A 577 0.54 -13.12 -7.66
N LEU A 578 0.79 -14.34 -7.15
CA LEU A 578 0.20 -14.81 -5.89
C LEU A 578 0.64 -13.88 -4.74
N ALA A 579 -0.31 -13.49 -3.90
CA ALA A 579 -0.04 -12.85 -2.61
C ALA A 579 0.86 -13.79 -1.78
N GLY A 580 2.15 -13.47 -1.65
CA GLY A 580 3.15 -14.32 -0.97
C GLY A 580 4.12 -15.10 -1.89
N GLY A 581 4.13 -14.83 -3.20
CA GLY A 581 4.94 -15.55 -4.18
C GLY A 581 6.47 -15.43 -4.03
N VAL A 582 7.07 -16.54 -3.58
CA VAL A 582 8.37 -17.24 -3.85
C VAL A 582 9.51 -16.59 -4.67
N PHE A 583 9.25 -15.65 -5.59
CA PHE A 583 10.23 -15.31 -6.65
C PHE A 583 10.89 -13.92 -6.55
N ALA A 584 10.64 -13.12 -5.52
CA ALA A 584 11.52 -11.97 -5.26
C ALA A 584 11.83 -11.82 -3.79
N GLY A 585 13.12 -11.98 -3.47
CA GLY A 585 13.70 -11.68 -2.15
C GLY A 585 13.75 -10.18 -1.83
N GLY A 586 12.65 -9.45 -2.05
CA GLY A 586 12.50 -8.07 -1.61
C GLY A 586 11.85 -8.02 -0.23
N ALA A 587 12.65 -7.99 0.83
CA ALA A 587 12.21 -8.03 2.24
C ALA A 587 11.48 -6.75 2.73
N GLY A 588 10.87 -5.96 1.84
CA GLY A 588 10.30 -4.64 2.17
C GLY A 588 8.85 -4.38 1.73
N ALA A 589 8.18 -5.31 1.05
CA ALA A 589 6.78 -5.09 0.64
C ALA A 589 5.84 -5.30 1.83
N SER A 590 4.96 -4.33 2.11
CA SER A 590 3.89 -4.51 3.09
C SER A 590 3.00 -5.67 2.64
N SER A 591 2.60 -6.53 3.59
CA SER A 591 1.77 -7.69 3.27
C SER A 591 0.50 -7.22 2.55
N PRO A 592 0.12 -7.85 1.42
CA PRO A 592 -1.09 -7.44 0.72
C PRO A 592 -2.29 -7.53 1.67
N PRO A 593 -3.27 -6.61 1.56
CA PRO A 593 -4.43 -6.59 2.45
C PRO A 593 -5.24 -7.90 2.40
N ARG A 594 -5.18 -8.64 1.29
CA ARG A 594 -5.81 -9.96 1.12
C ARG A 594 -4.84 -11.08 1.47
N LEU A 595 -5.22 -11.88 2.46
CA LEU A 595 -4.53 -13.12 2.83
C LEU A 595 -5.03 -14.33 2.02
N ILE A 596 -6.31 -14.33 1.64
CA ILE A 596 -6.95 -15.37 0.85
C ILE A 596 -7.04 -14.88 -0.59
N ASP A 597 -6.29 -15.52 -1.48
CA ASP A 597 -6.40 -15.26 -2.91
C ASP A 597 -7.66 -15.92 -3.46
N THR A 598 -8.55 -15.11 -4.04
CA THR A 598 -9.82 -15.54 -4.64
C THR A 598 -9.90 -15.26 -6.13
N ASP A 599 -8.82 -14.75 -6.74
CA ASP A 599 -8.85 -14.20 -8.09
C ASP A 599 -8.93 -15.26 -9.19
N PHE A 600 -8.81 -16.54 -8.84
CA PHE A 600 -9.03 -17.67 -9.73
C PHE A 600 -9.94 -18.71 -9.08
N TRP A 601 -10.97 -19.16 -9.81
CA TRP A 601 -11.96 -20.12 -9.33
C TRP A 601 -12.37 -21.11 -10.42
N GLU A 602 -12.99 -22.21 -10.01
CA GLU A 602 -13.52 -23.24 -10.92
C GLU A 602 -15.03 -23.02 -11.14
N ASP A 603 -15.44 -22.86 -12.40
CA ASP A 603 -16.84 -22.82 -12.85
C ASP A 603 -17.50 -24.22 -12.79
N ASP A 604 -18.82 -24.29 -12.93
CA ASP A 604 -19.60 -25.55 -12.87
C ASP A 604 -19.27 -26.55 -13.99
N ASP A 605 -18.76 -26.05 -15.13
CA ASP A 605 -18.30 -26.87 -16.24
C ASP A 605 -16.84 -27.32 -16.09
N GLY A 606 -16.23 -27.01 -14.95
CA GLY A 606 -14.84 -27.27 -14.65
C GLY A 606 -13.88 -26.33 -15.37
N ALA A 607 -14.29 -25.30 -16.10
CA ALA A 607 -13.31 -24.33 -16.56
C ALA A 607 -12.75 -23.52 -15.40
N VAL A 608 -11.51 -23.08 -15.54
CA VAL A 608 -10.91 -22.11 -14.63
C VAL A 608 -11.25 -20.71 -15.13
N ARG A 609 -11.61 -19.83 -14.20
CA ARG A 609 -11.76 -18.40 -14.40
C ARG A 609 -10.66 -17.66 -13.66
N GLY A 610 -10.37 -16.45 -14.12
CA GLY A 610 -9.56 -15.52 -13.35
C GLY A 610 -9.35 -14.21 -14.07
N TRP A 611 -8.30 -13.49 -13.66
CA TRP A 611 -7.98 -12.16 -14.15
C TRP A 611 -6.59 -12.13 -14.81
N LEU A 612 -6.43 -11.25 -15.81
CA LEU A 612 -5.21 -11.04 -16.57
C LEU A 612 -4.90 -9.55 -16.66
N HIS A 613 -3.68 -9.14 -16.30
CA HIS A 613 -3.23 -7.77 -16.56
C HIS A 613 -2.89 -7.62 -18.03
N LEU A 614 -3.55 -6.70 -18.71
CA LEU A 614 -3.24 -6.36 -20.09
C LEU A 614 -2.05 -5.39 -20.14
N PRO A 615 -1.23 -5.43 -21.20
CA PRO A 615 -0.23 -4.39 -21.41
C PRO A 615 -0.93 -3.02 -21.51
N GLU A 616 -0.26 -1.98 -21.02
CA GLU A 616 -0.67 -0.61 -21.32
C GLU A 616 -0.62 -0.43 -22.83
N GLU A 617 -1.74 -0.02 -23.42
CA GLU A 617 -1.73 0.42 -24.82
C GLU A 617 -0.77 1.60 -24.87
N ALA A 618 0.37 1.41 -25.53
CA ALA A 618 1.31 2.48 -25.77
C ALA A 618 0.52 3.60 -26.46
N TYR A 619 0.23 4.68 -25.72
CA TYR A 619 -0.54 5.81 -26.21
C TYR A 619 0.08 6.30 -27.53
N GLY A 620 -0.53 5.94 -28.65
CA GLY A 620 -0.30 6.54 -29.96
C GLY A 620 1.12 6.54 -30.54
N VAL A 621 2.09 5.75 -30.05
CA VAL A 621 3.37 5.61 -30.77
C VAL A 621 3.10 4.72 -31.98
N SER A 622 2.86 5.38 -33.11
CA SER A 622 2.60 4.75 -34.40
C SER A 622 3.68 3.69 -34.72
N PRO A 623 3.33 2.43 -35.03
CA PRO A 623 4.30 1.35 -35.27
C PRO A 623 5.00 1.46 -36.64
N ALA A 624 5.34 2.68 -37.08
CA ALA A 624 5.88 2.97 -38.40
C ALA A 624 7.37 3.33 -38.33
N ARG A 625 8.22 2.37 -37.94
CA ARG A 625 9.61 2.16 -38.37
C ARG A 625 10.40 1.44 -37.28
N GLU A 626 10.53 0.13 -37.41
CA GLU A 626 11.81 -0.53 -37.16
C GLU A 626 11.78 -1.95 -37.74
N ALA A 627 12.10 -2.02 -39.03
CA ALA A 627 12.67 -3.20 -39.63
C ALA A 627 14.08 -2.81 -40.05
N LEU A 628 15.11 -3.28 -39.33
CA LEU A 628 16.51 -3.43 -39.75
C LEU A 628 17.23 -4.36 -38.73
N PRO A 629 18.35 -5.00 -39.10
CA PRO A 629 18.46 -6.46 -39.04
C PRO A 629 19.39 -7.00 -37.96
N GLU A 630 19.24 -8.30 -37.72
CA GLU A 630 20.08 -9.16 -36.88
C GLU A 630 21.57 -9.02 -37.16
N ALA A 631 22.38 -8.89 -36.10
CA ALA A 631 23.79 -9.26 -36.11
C ALA A 631 24.27 -9.69 -34.72
N GLY A 632 24.37 -11.00 -34.52
CA GLY A 632 25.47 -11.68 -33.82
C GLY A 632 25.78 -11.26 -32.39
N SER A 633 25.04 -11.79 -31.41
CA SER A 633 25.61 -12.10 -30.10
C SER A 633 24.86 -13.27 -29.47
N LEU A 634 25.57 -14.38 -29.29
CA LEU A 634 25.15 -15.57 -28.55
C LEU A 634 24.95 -15.20 -27.07
N ALA A 635 23.89 -14.45 -26.77
CA ALA A 635 23.39 -14.31 -25.43
C ALA A 635 22.75 -15.64 -25.03
N ARG A 636 23.34 -16.33 -24.03
CA ARG A 636 22.68 -17.41 -23.31
C ARG A 636 21.24 -16.98 -23.02
N ALA A 637 20.28 -17.63 -23.68
CA ALA A 637 18.87 -17.40 -23.45
C ALA A 637 18.59 -17.70 -21.98
N ARG A 638 18.57 -16.64 -21.14
CA ARG A 638 17.98 -16.72 -19.81
C ARG A 638 16.57 -17.26 -20.03
N ARG A 639 16.24 -18.39 -19.38
CA ARG A 639 14.88 -18.94 -19.36
C ARG A 639 13.94 -17.75 -19.14
N ALA A 640 13.11 -17.45 -20.13
CA ALA A 640 12.16 -16.36 -20.03
C ALA A 640 11.24 -16.70 -18.85
N GLU A 641 11.42 -16.00 -17.73
CA GLU A 641 10.53 -16.13 -16.59
C GLU A 641 9.13 -15.69 -17.04
N PRO A 642 8.07 -16.41 -16.62
CA PRO A 642 6.71 -16.04 -16.97
C PRO A 642 6.43 -14.59 -16.53
N LEU A 643 5.71 -13.85 -17.35
CA LEU A 643 5.37 -12.45 -17.08
C LEU A 643 4.32 -12.40 -15.96
N LEU A 644 4.79 -12.28 -14.72
CA LEU A 644 3.95 -12.08 -13.55
C LEU A 644 3.83 -10.57 -13.25
N SER A 645 2.60 -10.07 -13.17
CA SER A 645 2.34 -8.68 -12.81
C SER A 645 2.16 -8.52 -11.30
N ARG A 646 2.76 -7.48 -10.73
CA ARG A 646 2.52 -7.01 -9.35
C ARG A 646 1.68 -5.74 -9.29
N ARG A 647 1.33 -5.17 -10.46
CA ARG A 647 0.59 -3.92 -10.52
C ARG A 647 -0.78 -4.13 -9.88
N ARG A 648 -1.19 -3.21 -9.01
CA ARG A 648 -2.58 -3.11 -8.57
C ARG A 648 -3.31 -2.16 -9.51
N GLY A 649 -4.48 -2.56 -10.00
CA GLY A 649 -5.23 -1.76 -10.96
C GLY A 649 -4.69 -1.80 -12.39
N GLY A 650 -5.01 -0.76 -13.16
CA GLY A 650 -4.78 -0.69 -14.60
C GLY A 650 -5.79 -1.52 -15.40
N ARG A 651 -5.42 -1.89 -16.63
CA ARG A 651 -6.29 -2.68 -17.51
C ARG A 651 -6.23 -4.15 -17.12
N ILE A 652 -7.30 -4.65 -16.51
CA ILE A 652 -7.40 -6.05 -16.08
C ILE A 652 -8.60 -6.69 -16.77
N ALA A 653 -8.37 -7.70 -17.59
CA ALA A 653 -9.43 -8.44 -18.27
C ALA A 653 -9.75 -9.76 -17.56
N GLY A 654 -11.01 -10.17 -17.64
CA GLY A 654 -11.41 -11.51 -17.24
C GLY A 654 -10.90 -12.55 -18.22
N LEU A 655 -10.62 -13.77 -17.76
CA LEU A 655 -10.25 -14.88 -18.63
C LEU A 655 -10.99 -16.18 -18.28
N ARG A 656 -10.97 -17.09 -19.25
CA ARG A 656 -11.38 -18.49 -19.13
C ARG A 656 -10.22 -19.36 -19.56
N ILE A 657 -9.95 -20.41 -18.81
CA ILE A 657 -9.09 -21.51 -19.23
C ILE A 657 -9.95 -22.78 -19.21
N ASP A 658 -10.15 -23.40 -20.37
CA ASP A 658 -10.90 -24.64 -20.44
C ASP A 658 -10.12 -25.83 -19.84
N ALA A 659 -10.77 -26.99 -19.72
CA ALA A 659 -10.14 -28.18 -19.15
C ALA A 659 -8.93 -28.70 -19.96
N ARG A 660 -8.72 -28.23 -21.19
CA ARG A 660 -7.58 -28.58 -22.06
C ARG A 660 -6.47 -27.53 -22.00
N GLY A 661 -6.65 -26.44 -21.25
CA GLY A 661 -5.70 -25.34 -21.18
C GLY A 661 -5.91 -24.24 -22.21
N GLY A 662 -6.97 -24.31 -23.01
CA GLY A 662 -7.29 -23.27 -24.00
C GLY A 662 -7.72 -21.98 -23.30
N VAL A 663 -7.04 -20.87 -23.63
CA VAL A 663 -7.30 -19.56 -23.02
C VAL A 663 -8.30 -18.76 -23.86
N THR A 664 -9.25 -18.10 -23.20
CA THR A 664 -10.12 -17.09 -23.80
C THR A 664 -10.12 -15.87 -22.90
N VAL A 665 -9.61 -14.74 -23.39
CA VAL A 665 -9.65 -13.46 -22.69
C VAL A 665 -10.92 -12.72 -23.08
N PHE A 666 -11.65 -12.21 -22.08
CA PHE A 666 -12.87 -11.46 -22.29
C PHE A 666 -12.58 -10.00 -22.61
N PRO A 667 -13.30 -9.40 -23.57
CA PRO A 667 -13.08 -8.01 -23.94
C PRO A 667 -13.50 -7.07 -22.79
N LEU A 668 -12.71 -6.02 -22.58
CA LEU A 668 -13.10 -4.90 -21.74
C LEU A 668 -14.10 -3.99 -22.48
N PRO A 669 -14.98 -3.28 -21.75
CA PRO A 669 -15.73 -2.18 -22.33
C PRO A 669 -14.77 -1.15 -22.95
N ALA A 670 -15.21 -0.52 -24.05
CA ALA A 670 -14.41 0.48 -24.75
C ALA A 670 -14.01 1.62 -23.80
N GLY A 671 -12.75 2.06 -23.89
CA GLY A 671 -12.22 3.17 -23.09
C GLY A 671 -11.85 2.84 -21.65
N VAL A 672 -12.07 1.60 -21.17
CA VAL A 672 -11.67 1.18 -19.80
C VAL A 672 -10.15 1.22 -19.64
N GLN A 673 -9.71 1.97 -18.64
CA GLN A 673 -8.29 2.14 -18.28
C GLN A 673 -7.95 1.53 -16.92
N ASN A 674 -8.89 1.59 -15.98
CA ASN A 674 -8.68 1.14 -14.61
C ASN A 674 -9.72 0.09 -14.22
N VAL A 675 -9.27 -1.00 -13.62
CA VAL A 675 -10.12 -2.08 -13.12
C VAL A 675 -9.63 -2.50 -11.74
N VAL A 676 -10.52 -2.47 -10.74
CA VAL A 676 -10.30 -3.11 -9.44
C VAL A 676 -11.05 -4.44 -9.42
N VAL A 677 -10.38 -5.50 -8.97
CA VAL A 677 -10.89 -6.87 -9.02
C VAL A 677 -10.85 -7.56 -7.66
N GLY A 678 -11.65 -8.61 -7.52
CA GLY A 678 -11.46 -9.61 -6.48
C GLY A 678 -12.54 -10.69 -6.52
N GLY A 679 -12.11 -11.96 -6.50
CA GLY A 679 -13.04 -13.05 -6.80
C GLY A 679 -13.59 -12.93 -8.22
N ARG A 680 -14.89 -13.23 -8.40
CA ARG A 680 -15.61 -12.97 -9.65
C ARG A 680 -16.05 -11.52 -9.85
N PHE A 681 -15.71 -10.62 -8.93
CA PHE A 681 -16.23 -9.27 -8.87
C PHE A 681 -15.22 -8.25 -9.39
N ALA A 682 -15.70 -7.24 -10.11
CA ALA A 682 -14.86 -6.14 -10.57
C ALA A 682 -15.65 -4.86 -10.78
N LEU A 683 -14.95 -3.73 -10.59
CA LEU A 683 -15.40 -2.39 -10.95
C LEU A 683 -14.37 -1.77 -11.89
N ALA A 684 -14.83 -1.30 -13.05
CA ALA A 684 -14.02 -0.70 -14.09
C ALA A 684 -14.41 0.76 -14.32
N ALA A 685 -13.43 1.58 -14.67
CA ALA A 685 -13.59 2.98 -15.05
C ALA A 685 -12.93 3.27 -16.40
N THR A 686 -13.58 4.10 -17.22
CA THR A 686 -12.98 4.66 -18.43
C THR A 686 -11.98 5.77 -18.12
N GLY A 687 -11.20 6.17 -19.12
CA GLY A 687 -10.32 7.35 -19.05
C GLY A 687 -11.00 8.68 -19.38
N ASP A 688 -12.29 8.68 -19.71
CA ASP A 688 -13.04 9.90 -20.04
C ASP A 688 -13.25 10.80 -18.81
N ASP A 689 -13.53 12.09 -19.01
CA ASP A 689 -14.01 13.00 -17.94
C ASP A 689 -15.44 13.51 -18.26
N PRO A 690 -16.46 13.12 -17.47
CA PRO A 690 -16.40 12.18 -16.35
C PRO A 690 -16.31 10.72 -16.84
N PRO A 691 -15.65 9.83 -16.10
CA PRO A 691 -15.49 8.45 -16.51
C PRO A 691 -16.80 7.69 -16.42
N ALA A 692 -17.00 6.76 -17.36
CA ALA A 692 -18.07 5.78 -17.30
C ALA A 692 -17.61 4.61 -16.45
N PHE A 693 -18.53 4.04 -15.67
CA PHE A 693 -18.25 2.95 -14.76
C PHE A 693 -19.00 1.70 -15.19
N PHE A 694 -18.34 0.56 -15.02
CA PHE A 694 -18.90 -0.74 -15.33
C PHE A 694 -18.61 -1.69 -14.18
N GLU A 695 -19.57 -2.54 -13.84
CA GLU A 695 -19.36 -3.63 -12.90
C GLU A 695 -19.45 -4.99 -13.59
N SER A 696 -18.74 -5.95 -13.03
CA SER A 696 -18.84 -7.37 -13.37
C SER A 696 -19.02 -8.17 -12.09
N THR A 697 -19.91 -9.15 -12.11
CA THR A 697 -20.08 -10.15 -11.04
C THR A 697 -19.86 -11.58 -11.54
N ASP A 698 -19.30 -11.74 -12.74
CA ASP A 698 -19.11 -13.02 -13.43
C ASP A 698 -17.69 -13.19 -14.00
N GLY A 699 -16.71 -12.51 -13.41
CA GLY A 699 -15.31 -12.61 -13.79
C GLY A 699 -14.96 -11.93 -15.11
N GLY A 700 -15.61 -10.80 -15.41
CA GLY A 700 -15.39 -9.99 -16.60
C GLY A 700 -16.01 -10.58 -17.87
N ARG A 701 -16.82 -11.64 -17.74
CA ARG A 701 -17.55 -12.23 -18.88
C ARG A 701 -18.60 -11.26 -19.42
N SER A 702 -19.28 -10.55 -18.52
CA SER A 702 -20.20 -9.48 -18.87
C SER A 702 -19.97 -8.25 -18.00
N TRP A 703 -20.16 -7.08 -18.62
CA TRP A 703 -20.03 -5.79 -17.97
C TRP A 703 -21.36 -5.06 -18.04
N ARG A 704 -21.80 -4.53 -16.90
CA ARG A 704 -23.02 -3.74 -16.80
C ARG A 704 -22.65 -2.30 -16.44
N PRO A 705 -23.23 -1.29 -17.10
CA PRO A 705 -23.08 0.09 -16.68
C PRO A 705 -23.46 0.23 -15.20
N ALA A 706 -22.61 0.90 -14.43
CA ALA A 706 -22.78 1.14 -13.01
C ALA A 706 -22.74 2.64 -12.73
N GLU A 707 -23.37 3.04 -11.63
CA GLU A 707 -23.16 4.38 -11.06
C GLU A 707 -21.73 4.50 -10.56
N GLY A 708 -21.07 5.63 -10.86
CA GLY A 708 -19.69 5.88 -10.44
C GLY A 708 -19.56 6.43 -9.03
N PRO A 709 -18.38 6.32 -8.39
CA PRO A 709 -18.08 6.99 -7.14
C PRO A 709 -18.24 8.51 -7.27
N PRO A 710 -18.62 9.22 -6.20
CA PRO A 710 -18.65 10.68 -6.19
C PRO A 710 -17.31 11.32 -6.58
N ALA A 711 -16.18 10.71 -6.17
CA ALA A 711 -14.80 11.11 -6.50
C ALA A 711 -14.42 10.99 -7.98
N ARG A 712 -15.28 10.36 -8.81
CA ARG A 712 -15.07 10.14 -10.24
C ARG A 712 -13.80 9.36 -10.62
N GLN A 713 -13.03 8.78 -9.70
CA GLN A 713 -11.81 8.03 -10.06
C GLN A 713 -11.71 6.71 -9.29
N ILE A 714 -11.04 5.74 -9.92
CA ILE A 714 -10.58 4.49 -9.31
C ILE A 714 -9.08 4.45 -9.56
N GLU A 715 -8.30 4.87 -8.58
CA GLU A 715 -6.84 4.85 -8.65
C GLU A 715 -6.30 3.85 -7.63
N PRO A 716 -5.30 3.03 -8.02
CA PRO A 716 -4.62 2.18 -7.07
C PRO A 716 -3.91 3.06 -6.02
N PRO A 717 -3.97 2.72 -4.73
CA PRO A 717 -3.29 3.48 -3.68
C PRO A 717 -1.77 3.44 -3.88
N PHE A 718 -1.06 4.48 -3.44
CA PHE A 718 0.40 4.46 -3.35
C PHE A 718 0.86 3.54 -2.22
N ASP A 719 0.10 3.49 -1.12
CA ASP A 719 0.34 2.54 -0.05
C ASP A 719 -0.09 1.10 -0.45
N GLU A 720 0.89 0.21 -0.57
CA GLU A 720 0.66 -1.23 -0.79
C GLU A 720 -0.13 -1.89 0.37
N GLY A 721 -0.21 -1.28 1.55
CA GLY A 721 -1.04 -1.77 2.65
C GLY A 721 -2.54 -1.42 2.49
N ALA A 722 -2.86 -0.39 1.71
CA ALA A 722 -4.23 0.11 1.63
C ALA A 722 -5.17 -0.88 0.90
N PRO A 723 -6.41 -1.05 1.39
CA PRO A 723 -7.38 -1.96 0.81
C PRO A 723 -7.76 -1.49 -0.61
N PHE A 724 -7.36 -2.28 -1.61
CA PHE A 724 -7.71 -2.08 -3.02
C PHE A 724 -8.08 -3.42 -3.65
N ALA A 725 -9.32 -3.83 -3.43
CA ALA A 725 -9.85 -5.10 -3.91
C ALA A 725 -11.39 -5.09 -3.89
N CYS A 726 -11.97 -6.01 -4.65
CA CYS A 726 -13.40 -6.31 -4.60
C CYS A 726 -13.66 -7.66 -3.91
N SER A 727 -14.89 -7.85 -3.45
CA SER A 727 -15.38 -9.08 -2.83
C SER A 727 -16.91 -9.20 -3.05
N PRO A 728 -17.56 -10.28 -2.59
CA PRO A 728 -19.01 -10.34 -2.58
C PRO A 728 -19.69 -9.17 -1.82
N ILE A 729 -18.97 -8.50 -0.92
CA ILE A 729 -19.47 -7.36 -0.15
C ILE A 729 -19.50 -6.07 -0.98
N GLY A 730 -18.51 -5.87 -1.85
CA GLY A 730 -18.32 -4.61 -2.57
C GLY A 730 -16.87 -4.39 -3.01
N CYS A 731 -16.44 -3.13 -3.15
CA CYS A 731 -15.06 -2.77 -3.50
C CYS A 731 -14.52 -1.67 -2.60
N ALA A 732 -13.29 -1.82 -2.14
CA ALA A 732 -12.49 -0.72 -1.59
C ALA A 732 -11.63 -0.12 -2.71
N MET A 733 -11.67 1.21 -2.85
CA MET A 733 -11.09 1.93 -4.01
C MET A 733 -9.89 2.83 -3.63
N GLY A 734 -9.08 2.43 -2.64
CA GLY A 734 -7.78 3.05 -2.35
C GLY A 734 -7.78 4.14 -1.26
N GLU A 735 -6.80 5.06 -1.34
CA GLU A 735 -6.41 6.00 -0.26
C GLU A 735 -7.50 6.97 0.17
N HIS A 736 -8.48 7.18 -0.69
CA HIS A 736 -9.59 8.10 -0.45
C HIS A 736 -10.64 7.51 0.46
N GLY A 737 -10.40 6.37 1.15
CA GLY A 737 -11.33 5.72 2.09
C GLY A 737 -12.70 5.37 1.48
N LEU A 738 -12.88 5.50 0.17
CA LEU A 738 -14.15 5.36 -0.49
C LEU A 738 -14.45 3.90 -0.73
N VAL A 739 -15.61 3.47 -0.22
CA VAL A 739 -16.06 2.09 -0.30
C VAL A 739 -17.33 2.02 -1.10
N ARG A 740 -17.41 1.07 -2.02
CA ARG A 740 -18.67 0.66 -2.63
C ARG A 740 -19.16 -0.57 -1.90
N LEU A 741 -20.37 -0.53 -1.34
CA LEU A 741 -21.03 -1.69 -0.73
C LEU A 741 -22.17 -2.15 -1.64
N GLY A 742 -22.26 -3.45 -1.89
CA GLY A 742 -23.26 -4.07 -2.75
C GLY A 742 -22.88 -4.07 -4.23
N TRP A 743 -23.70 -4.79 -4.98
CA TRP A 743 -23.57 -5.01 -6.43
C TRP A 743 -24.93 -4.86 -7.08
N GLY A 744 -24.97 -4.43 -8.33
CA GLY A 744 -26.23 -4.09 -8.98
C GLY A 744 -26.78 -2.73 -8.57
N GLY A 745 -27.61 -2.17 -9.44
CA GLY A 745 -28.27 -0.88 -9.27
C GLY A 745 -29.09 -0.58 -10.52
N PRO A 746 -29.98 0.42 -10.48
CA PRO A 746 -30.58 0.91 -11.71
C PRO A 746 -29.46 1.35 -12.67
N PRO A 747 -29.57 1.05 -13.98
CA PRO A 747 -28.60 1.55 -14.94
C PRO A 747 -28.53 3.08 -14.82
N PRO A 748 -27.34 3.69 -14.94
CA PRO A 748 -27.21 5.14 -14.88
C PRO A 748 -28.14 5.76 -15.93
N SER A 749 -28.76 6.88 -15.57
CA SER A 749 -29.56 7.63 -16.54
C SER A 749 -28.70 7.87 -17.78
N PRO A 750 -29.20 7.57 -19.00
CA PRO A 750 -28.42 7.74 -20.21
C PRO A 750 -27.90 9.16 -20.24
N ARG A 751 -26.58 9.31 -20.40
CA ARG A 751 -25.96 10.64 -20.48
C ARG A 751 -26.63 11.38 -21.63
N GLY A 752 -27.38 12.44 -21.32
CA GLY A 752 -27.78 13.40 -22.34
C GLY A 752 -26.51 13.86 -23.06
N ALA A 753 -26.58 14.02 -24.38
CA ALA A 753 -25.49 14.64 -25.12
C ALA A 753 -25.06 15.91 -24.35
N PRO A 754 -23.77 16.09 -24.04
CA PRO A 754 -23.33 17.22 -23.25
C PRO A 754 -23.94 18.48 -23.87
N PRO A 755 -24.62 19.34 -23.09
CA PRO A 755 -25.08 20.61 -23.63
C PRO A 755 -23.86 21.29 -24.27
N PRO A 756 -24.01 21.97 -25.42
CA PRO A 756 -22.90 22.65 -26.06
C PRO A 756 -22.30 23.63 -25.05
N PHE A 757 -21.20 23.23 -24.42
CA PHE A 757 -20.51 24.05 -23.45
C PHE A 757 -19.94 25.23 -24.22
N ALA A 758 -20.43 26.43 -23.93
CA ALA A 758 -19.63 27.62 -24.14
C ALA A 758 -18.39 27.42 -23.25
N PRO A 759 -17.18 27.32 -23.81
CA PRO A 759 -15.99 27.04 -23.02
C PRO A 759 -15.79 28.19 -22.04
N ALA A 760 -16.11 27.94 -20.77
CA ALA A 760 -15.43 28.65 -19.70
C ALA A 760 -13.96 28.29 -19.86
N VAL A 761 -13.12 29.31 -20.03
CA VAL A 761 -11.67 29.18 -20.06
C VAL A 761 -11.25 28.73 -18.66
N ASN A 762 -11.34 27.43 -18.41
CA ASN A 762 -10.73 26.79 -17.27
C ASN A 762 -9.28 26.56 -17.71
N PRO A 763 -8.30 27.30 -17.18
CA PRO A 763 -6.91 27.00 -17.49
C PRO A 763 -6.64 25.61 -16.91
N LEU A 764 -6.67 24.58 -17.76
CA LEU A 764 -6.07 23.30 -17.45
C LEU A 764 -4.66 23.61 -16.96
N LEU A 765 -4.44 23.48 -15.66
CA LEU A 765 -3.11 23.54 -15.06
C LEU A 765 -2.30 22.44 -15.73
N ARG A 766 -1.52 22.82 -16.75
CA ARG A 766 -0.58 21.90 -17.39
C ARG A 766 0.39 21.48 -16.31
N ALA A 767 0.53 20.17 -16.11
CA ALA A 767 1.58 19.63 -15.29
C ALA A 767 2.92 20.26 -15.72
N ALA A 768 3.69 20.74 -14.75
CA ALA A 768 5.00 21.29 -15.04
C ALA A 768 5.84 20.18 -15.68
N PRO A 769 6.53 20.44 -16.81
CA PRO A 769 7.43 19.45 -17.38
C PRO A 769 8.53 19.12 -16.35
N PRO A 770 9.00 17.86 -16.29
CA PRO A 770 10.11 17.50 -15.43
C PRO A 770 11.35 18.32 -15.83
N PRO A 771 12.20 18.73 -14.86
CA PRO A 771 13.46 19.39 -15.18
C PRO A 771 14.34 18.52 -16.08
N LEU A 772 14.92 19.12 -17.11
CA LEU A 772 15.84 18.45 -18.03
C LEU A 772 17.28 18.67 -17.55
N VAL A 773 17.97 17.60 -17.19
CA VAL A 773 19.40 17.63 -16.88
C VAL A 773 20.17 17.15 -18.09
N SER A 774 20.86 18.07 -18.77
CA SER A 774 21.63 17.79 -19.99
C SER A 774 23.12 17.75 -19.68
N CYS A 775 23.73 16.58 -19.81
CA CYS A 775 25.13 16.32 -19.51
C CYS A 775 25.96 16.02 -20.77
N ARG A 776 27.19 16.50 -20.83
CA ARG A 776 28.19 16.21 -21.88
C ARG A 776 29.48 15.68 -21.28
N LEU A 777 30.10 14.70 -21.93
CA LEU A 777 31.44 14.20 -21.57
C LEU A 777 32.49 15.30 -21.73
N ASP A 778 33.28 15.54 -20.68
CA ASP A 778 34.31 16.59 -20.68
C ASP A 778 35.52 16.21 -21.56
N ASP A 779 36.19 17.22 -22.12
CA ASP A 779 37.18 17.08 -23.21
C ASP A 779 38.64 16.95 -22.73
N ASP A 780 38.94 17.03 -21.43
CA ASP A 780 40.32 17.12 -20.95
C ASP A 780 40.86 15.83 -20.30
N PRO A 781 41.53 14.93 -21.05
CA PRO A 781 42.21 13.77 -20.50
C PRO A 781 43.55 14.12 -19.79
N SER A 782 44.00 15.38 -19.78
CA SER A 782 45.37 15.71 -19.35
C SER A 782 45.55 15.90 -17.83
N SER A 783 44.46 15.90 -17.05
CA SER A 783 44.49 16.18 -15.60
C SER A 783 44.40 14.95 -14.68
N PHE A 784 44.41 13.73 -15.22
CA PHE A 784 44.51 12.53 -14.39
C PHE A 784 45.96 12.36 -13.89
N PRO A 785 46.24 12.43 -12.57
CA PRO A 785 47.49 11.89 -12.08
C PRO A 785 47.49 10.39 -12.42
N PRO A 786 48.59 9.85 -13.01
CA PRO A 786 48.67 8.42 -13.25
C PRO A 786 48.41 7.67 -11.94
N PRO A 787 47.73 6.52 -11.96
CA PRO A 787 47.51 5.72 -10.75
C PRO A 787 48.84 5.52 -10.06
N ALA A 788 48.90 5.87 -8.77
CA ALA A 788 50.11 5.73 -7.97
C ALA A 788 50.67 4.32 -8.16
N ALA A 789 51.92 4.23 -8.64
CA ALA A 789 52.57 2.95 -8.88
C ALA A 789 52.46 2.10 -7.60
N PRO A 790 52.10 0.80 -7.72
CA PRO A 790 52.02 -0.08 -6.56
C PRO A 790 53.34 -0.01 -5.80
N ALA A 791 53.26 0.21 -4.49
CA ALA A 791 54.43 0.27 -3.63
C ALA A 791 55.30 -0.99 -3.87
N PRO A 792 56.63 -0.85 -4.03
CA PRO A 792 57.49 -2.00 -4.25
C PRO A 792 57.34 -2.97 -3.08
N PRO A 793 57.32 -4.28 -3.34
CA PRO A 793 57.21 -5.29 -2.30
C PRO A 793 58.37 -5.12 -1.30
N PRO A 794 58.11 -5.29 0.02
CA PRO A 794 59.15 -5.14 1.03
C PRO A 794 60.26 -6.16 0.77
N SER A 795 61.47 -5.65 0.59
CA SER A 795 62.69 -6.43 0.40
C SER A 795 62.96 -7.33 1.60
N ASP A 796 63.20 -8.61 1.30
CA ASP A 796 63.65 -9.67 2.19
C ASP A 796 64.72 -9.23 3.19
N ARG A 797 64.37 -9.23 4.49
CA ARG A 797 65.35 -9.35 5.57
C ARG A 797 65.40 -10.80 6.06
N ARG A 798 66.45 -11.48 5.61
CA ARG A 798 67.00 -12.73 6.16
C ARG A 798 67.27 -12.61 7.67
N ALA A 799 66.78 -13.57 8.46
CA ALA A 799 67.44 -14.21 9.61
C ALA A 799 66.67 -15.52 10.00
N PRO A 800 67.19 -16.44 10.83
CA PRO A 800 67.74 -17.71 10.36
C PRO A 800 66.94 -18.96 10.75
N ARG A 801 67.33 -20.06 10.08
CA ARG A 801 66.92 -21.46 10.21
C ARG A 801 66.75 -21.96 11.66
N GLY A 802 65.71 -22.75 11.87
CA GLY A 802 65.58 -23.69 12.98
C GLY A 802 64.40 -24.68 12.85
N THR A 803 64.66 -25.82 12.18
CA THR A 803 64.11 -27.19 12.41
C THR A 803 62.59 -27.51 12.27
N PRO A 804 62.21 -28.79 11.98
CA PRO A 804 61.05 -29.14 11.14
C PRO A 804 59.94 -29.99 11.80
N ALA A 805 58.83 -30.17 11.04
CA ALA A 805 57.72 -31.13 11.19
C ALA A 805 56.72 -30.83 12.34
N ALA A 806 55.40 -30.97 12.21
CA ALA A 806 54.58 -31.88 11.40
C ALA A 806 53.13 -31.35 11.21
N GLY A 807 52.40 -31.90 10.23
CA GLY A 807 50.93 -32.02 10.25
C GLY A 807 50.13 -30.93 9.54
N GLY A 808 50.05 -30.98 8.21
CA GLY A 808 49.17 -30.13 7.41
C GLY A 808 47.71 -30.62 7.41
N VAL A 809 46.80 -29.77 7.86
CA VAL A 809 45.37 -29.79 7.50
C VAL A 809 45.20 -28.73 6.40
N PRO A 810 44.51 -29.01 5.27
CA PRO A 810 44.36 -28.03 4.20
C PRO A 810 43.54 -26.85 4.71
N ALA A 811 44.15 -25.66 4.69
CA ALA A 811 43.47 -24.40 4.96
C ALA A 811 42.36 -24.21 3.91
N THR A 812 41.11 -24.25 4.36
CA THR A 812 39.94 -23.82 3.59
C THR A 812 40.18 -22.39 3.08
N ALA A 813 40.05 -22.22 1.77
CA ALA A 813 40.24 -20.94 1.10
C ALA A 813 39.34 -19.88 1.77
N ARG A 814 39.98 -18.85 2.35
CA ARG A 814 39.30 -17.66 2.84
C ARG A 814 38.54 -17.04 1.66
N PRO A 815 37.21 -16.86 1.72
CA PRO A 815 36.49 -16.20 0.63
C PRO A 815 37.05 -14.79 0.46
N ALA A 816 37.37 -14.43 -0.79
CA ALA A 816 37.82 -13.09 -1.14
C ALA A 816 36.79 -12.08 -0.62
N GLY A 817 37.18 -11.28 0.37
CA GLY A 817 36.32 -10.25 0.94
C GLY A 817 36.03 -9.20 -0.12
N GLY A 818 34.88 -9.28 -0.79
CA GLY A 818 34.38 -8.23 -1.66
C GLY A 818 34.35 -6.90 -0.92
N ALA A 819 34.64 -5.81 -1.64
CA ALA A 819 34.55 -4.46 -1.09
C ALA A 819 33.13 -4.23 -0.51
N PRO A 820 32.99 -3.55 0.64
CA PRO A 820 31.68 -3.25 1.21
C PRO A 820 30.87 -2.38 0.23
N PRO A 821 29.54 -2.58 0.15
CA PRO A 821 28.70 -1.85 -0.79
C PRO A 821 28.73 -0.34 -0.52
N VAL A 822 28.51 0.44 -1.59
CA VAL A 822 28.41 1.89 -1.50
C VAL A 822 26.96 2.28 -1.20
N VAL A 823 26.76 3.09 -0.16
CA VAL A 823 25.45 3.61 0.27
C VAL A 823 25.35 5.07 -0.10
N SER A 824 24.26 5.49 -0.72
CA SER A 824 23.95 6.88 -1.03
C SER A 824 22.43 7.12 -1.02
N LEU A 825 21.94 8.33 -1.30
CA LEU A 825 20.49 8.55 -1.48
C LEU A 825 19.90 7.70 -2.62
N SER A 826 20.72 7.26 -3.57
CA SER A 826 20.29 6.40 -4.69
C SER A 826 20.07 4.93 -4.31
N THR A 827 20.55 4.49 -3.14
CA THR A 827 20.47 3.08 -2.75
C THR A 827 19.02 2.67 -2.59
N ALA A 828 18.61 1.60 -3.29
CA ALA A 828 17.22 1.14 -3.25
C ALA A 828 16.84 0.73 -1.81
N PRO A 829 15.59 0.96 -1.37
CA PRO A 829 15.13 0.52 -0.04
C PRO A 829 15.32 -0.98 0.20
N SER A 830 15.30 -1.79 -0.86
CA SER A 830 15.50 -3.24 -0.80
C SER A 830 16.96 -3.68 -0.84
N SER A 831 17.92 -2.76 -1.03
CA SER A 831 19.35 -3.08 -1.11
C SER A 831 19.96 -3.12 0.30
N PRO A 832 20.89 -4.05 0.57
CA PRO A 832 21.60 -4.04 1.84
C PRO A 832 22.41 -2.74 1.96
N LEU A 833 22.25 -2.04 3.08
CA LEU A 833 22.99 -0.84 3.45
C LEU A 833 24.47 -1.14 3.75
N GLY A 834 24.89 -2.41 3.81
CA GLY A 834 26.25 -2.76 4.19
C GLY A 834 26.47 -4.26 4.28
N ALA A 835 27.62 -4.63 4.83
CA ALA A 835 27.95 -5.99 5.20
C ALA A 835 27.97 -6.11 6.73
N LEU A 836 27.16 -7.00 7.28
CA LEU A 836 27.12 -7.33 8.70
C LEU A 836 27.92 -8.62 8.94
N ARG A 837 28.95 -8.58 9.78
CA ARG A 837 29.76 -9.75 10.18
C ARG A 837 30.06 -9.69 11.67
N ASP A 838 29.74 -10.75 12.40
CA ASP A 838 30.00 -10.87 13.85
C ASP A 838 29.46 -9.66 14.66
N GLY A 839 28.23 -9.22 14.35
CA GLY A 839 27.62 -8.02 14.95
C GLY A 839 28.30 -6.70 14.57
N THR A 840 29.17 -6.71 13.56
CA THR A 840 29.84 -5.52 13.03
C THR A 840 29.35 -5.21 11.63
N PHE A 841 28.59 -4.13 11.50
CA PHE A 841 28.14 -3.57 10.23
C PHE A 841 29.24 -2.71 9.60
N THR A 842 29.47 -2.89 8.30
CA THR A 842 30.44 -2.12 7.52
C THR A 842 29.84 -1.66 6.20
N ALA A 843 30.03 -0.40 5.85
CA ALA A 843 29.52 0.19 4.61
C ALA A 843 30.47 1.26 4.07
N SER A 844 30.40 1.56 2.78
CA SER A 844 31.05 2.72 2.18
C SER A 844 29.99 3.79 1.93
N VAL A 845 29.90 4.84 2.72
CA VAL A 845 28.83 5.83 2.60
C VAL A 845 29.28 7.04 1.80
N LEU A 846 28.48 7.41 0.82
CA LEU A 846 28.67 8.58 -0.02
C LEU A 846 27.74 9.68 0.50
N LEU A 847 28.34 10.79 0.95
CA LEU A 847 27.55 11.90 1.46
C LEU A 847 26.81 12.61 0.30
N PRO A 848 25.53 12.97 0.48
CA PRO A 848 24.73 13.50 -0.61
C PRO A 848 25.21 14.89 -1.02
N PHE A 849 25.12 15.19 -2.31
CA PHE A 849 25.41 16.50 -2.88
C PHE A 849 26.85 16.97 -2.67
N VAL A 850 27.79 16.06 -2.39
CA VAL A 850 29.22 16.37 -2.29
C VAL A 850 29.92 16.12 -3.63
N ARG A 851 30.43 17.20 -4.23
CA ARG A 851 31.02 17.28 -5.59
C ARG A 851 32.11 16.21 -5.86
N ALA A 852 32.97 15.92 -4.88
CA ALA A 852 34.10 14.99 -5.07
C ALA A 852 34.54 14.29 -3.77
N GLY A 853 33.58 13.86 -2.93
CA GLY A 853 33.90 13.10 -1.72
C GLY A 853 34.25 11.65 -2.05
N ALA A 854 35.40 11.16 -1.58
CA ALA A 854 35.63 9.71 -1.53
C ALA A 854 34.59 9.06 -0.61
N PRO A 855 34.08 7.86 -0.93
CA PRO A 855 33.19 7.12 -0.02
C PRO A 855 33.84 6.98 1.36
N ARG A 856 33.09 7.30 2.41
CA ARG A 856 33.53 7.17 3.79
C ARG A 856 33.27 5.76 4.28
N ARG A 857 34.29 5.10 4.83
CA ARG A 857 34.09 3.79 5.44
C ARG A 857 33.40 3.96 6.78
N LEU A 858 32.20 3.40 6.90
CA LEU A 858 31.46 3.30 8.13
C LEU A 858 31.66 1.89 8.71
N SER A 859 31.97 1.81 10.00
CA SER A 859 32.05 0.56 10.75
C SER A 859 31.36 0.75 12.10
N LEU A 860 30.42 -0.13 12.39
CA LEU A 860 29.59 -0.06 13.57
C LEU A 860 29.47 -1.44 14.21
N ARG A 861 29.72 -1.54 15.52
CA ARG A 861 29.58 -2.80 16.26
C ARG A 861 28.40 -2.72 17.21
N ASP A 862 27.36 -3.49 16.93
CA ASP A 862 26.14 -3.58 17.75
C ASP A 862 25.55 -4.98 17.62
N GLY A 863 25.42 -5.69 18.76
CA GLY A 863 24.88 -7.05 18.79
C GLY A 863 23.39 -7.14 18.49
N SER A 864 22.66 -6.02 18.46
CA SER A 864 21.24 -5.96 18.13
C SER A 864 20.95 -5.89 16.63
N LEU A 865 21.98 -5.65 15.80
CA LEU A 865 21.84 -5.66 14.35
C LEU A 865 21.63 -7.10 13.86
N GLY A 866 20.40 -7.42 13.46
CA GLY A 866 20.03 -8.71 12.87
C GLY A 866 20.18 -8.75 11.34
N ALA A 867 20.12 -7.60 10.68
CA ALA A 867 20.20 -7.47 9.24
C ALA A 867 20.98 -6.22 8.81
N ALA A 868 21.46 -6.23 7.57
CA ALA A 868 22.08 -5.07 6.93
C ALA A 868 21.09 -4.27 6.05
N SER A 869 19.79 -4.60 6.07
CA SER A 869 18.74 -3.86 5.36
C SER A 869 18.21 -2.70 6.20
N GLY A 870 17.65 -1.69 5.53
CA GLY A 870 17.10 -0.53 6.20
C GLY A 870 16.76 0.60 5.23
N ASP A 871 16.31 1.72 5.79
CA ASP A 871 15.98 2.93 5.05
C ASP A 871 17.11 3.97 5.13
N ILE A 872 17.14 4.86 4.13
CA ILE A 872 18.09 5.97 4.05
C ILE A 872 17.31 7.27 4.06
N VAL A 873 17.57 8.10 5.05
CA VAL A 873 16.88 9.37 5.23
C VAL A 873 17.87 10.52 5.04
N PRO A 874 17.59 11.48 4.15
CA PRO A 874 18.40 12.68 4.04
C PRO A 874 18.28 13.54 5.31
N VAL A 875 19.41 14.04 5.80
CA VAL A 875 19.48 14.96 6.93
C VAL A 875 20.02 16.30 6.49
N LEU A 876 19.19 17.34 6.51
CA LEU A 876 19.64 18.70 6.23
C LEU A 876 20.51 19.24 7.37
N LEU A 877 21.76 19.58 7.07
CA LEU A 877 22.72 20.10 8.04
C LEU A 877 22.62 21.62 8.20
N ALA A 878 23.19 22.15 9.28
CA ALA A 878 23.22 23.58 9.57
C ALA A 878 23.96 24.38 8.48
N PRO A 879 23.62 25.67 8.27
CA PRO A 879 24.33 26.51 7.31
C PRO A 879 25.80 26.61 7.75
N GLY A 880 26.72 26.45 6.80
CA GLY A 880 28.16 26.43 7.08
C GLY A 880 28.75 25.04 7.40
N ALA A 881 27.93 23.99 7.46
CA ALA A 881 28.45 22.62 7.46
C ALA A 881 29.25 22.33 6.18
N ARG A 882 30.25 21.44 6.27
CA ARG A 882 31.11 21.07 5.12
C ARG A 882 30.34 20.40 3.98
N ALA A 883 29.22 19.76 4.30
CA ALA A 883 28.27 19.21 3.35
C ALA A 883 26.88 19.82 3.64
N PRO A 884 26.03 19.99 2.62
CA PRO A 884 24.69 20.54 2.81
C PRO A 884 23.73 19.52 3.45
N ALA A 885 24.01 18.22 3.27
CA ALA A 885 23.23 17.13 3.81
C ALA A 885 24.13 15.99 4.33
N ASP A 886 23.60 15.21 5.27
CA ASP A 886 24.13 13.94 5.75
C ASP A 886 23.12 12.82 5.45
N LEU A 887 23.51 11.57 5.69
CA LEU A 887 22.63 10.42 5.65
C LEU A 887 22.37 9.92 7.06
N LEU A 888 21.10 9.62 7.29
CA LEU A 888 20.63 8.87 8.42
C LEU A 888 20.24 7.47 7.93
N LEU A 889 21.05 6.48 8.31
CA LEU A 889 20.74 5.07 8.07
C LEU A 889 19.81 4.56 9.17
N LEU A 890 18.69 3.94 8.80
CA LEU A 890 17.71 3.35 9.72
C LEU A 890 17.70 1.83 9.51
N PHE A 891 18.18 1.06 10.49
CA PHE A 891 18.23 -0.41 10.39
C PHE A 891 16.98 -1.08 10.97
N ASP A 892 16.59 -2.22 10.39
CA ASP A 892 15.64 -3.14 11.01
C ASP A 892 16.34 -3.95 12.12
N ALA A 893 16.16 -3.56 13.39
CA ALA A 893 16.64 -4.36 14.51
C ALA A 893 15.55 -5.36 14.96
N SER A 894 15.96 -6.62 15.12
CA SER A 894 15.14 -7.71 15.69
C SER A 894 15.26 -7.70 17.22
N GLY A 895 14.35 -6.99 17.89
CA GLY A 895 14.22 -6.98 19.34
C GLY A 895 12.80 -7.33 19.82
N PRO A 896 12.63 -7.75 21.09
CA PRO A 896 11.34 -8.18 21.65
C PRO A 896 10.26 -7.08 21.74
N HIS A 897 10.61 -5.81 21.48
CA HIS A 897 9.70 -4.67 21.54
C HIS A 897 9.43 -4.01 20.17
N GLY A 898 9.62 -4.76 19.07
CA GLY A 898 9.42 -4.25 17.72
C GLY A 898 10.65 -3.56 17.13
N ARG A 899 10.50 -2.98 15.93
CA ARG A 899 11.58 -2.38 15.13
C ARG A 899 12.27 -1.24 15.91
N ARG A 900 13.51 -1.45 16.35
CA ARG A 900 14.38 -0.35 16.81
C ARG A 900 15.19 0.17 15.63
N GLY A 901 15.00 1.44 15.29
CA GLY A 901 15.81 2.10 14.28
C GLY A 901 17.17 2.46 14.88
N LEU A 902 18.21 1.69 14.55
CA LEU A 902 19.56 2.12 14.88
C LEU A 902 19.98 3.21 13.90
N ARG A 903 20.53 4.32 14.42
CA ARG A 903 20.91 5.48 13.60
C ARG A 903 22.40 5.62 13.48
N VAL A 904 22.86 5.86 12.25
CA VAL A 904 24.23 6.29 12.02
C VAL A 904 24.24 7.54 11.15
N ARG A 905 24.79 8.62 11.70
CA ARG A 905 25.17 9.80 10.92
C ARG A 905 26.48 9.53 10.20
N ALA A 906 26.44 9.44 8.88
CA ALA A 906 27.60 9.12 8.07
C ALA A 906 28.68 10.23 8.06
N GLY A 907 28.27 11.48 8.33
CA GLY A 907 29.12 12.65 8.35
C GLY A 907 29.87 12.89 9.67
N ALA A 908 29.41 12.31 10.78
CA ALA A 908 29.93 12.57 12.12
C ALA A 908 31.23 11.80 12.42
N GLU A 909 32.21 12.46 13.03
CA GLU A 909 33.41 11.83 13.58
C GLU A 909 33.43 11.97 15.12
N PRO A 910 33.38 10.86 15.89
CA PRO A 910 33.07 9.49 15.45
C PRO A 910 31.57 9.31 15.08
N PRO A 911 31.22 8.27 14.31
CA PRO A 911 29.83 7.93 14.05
C PRO A 911 29.12 7.69 15.38
N ALA A 912 28.11 8.51 15.70
CA ALA A 912 27.34 8.38 16.93
C ALA A 912 26.09 7.55 16.67
N LEU A 913 25.91 6.50 17.46
CA LEU A 913 24.62 5.82 17.59
C LEU A 913 23.65 6.73 18.32
N LEU A 914 22.52 7.04 17.69
CA LEU A 914 21.40 7.71 18.35
C LEU A 914 20.27 6.70 18.51
N PRO A 915 19.72 6.50 19.72
CA PRO A 915 18.55 5.66 19.90
C PRO A 915 17.35 6.27 19.17
N PHE A 916 16.80 5.54 18.19
CA PHE A 916 15.60 5.94 17.47
C PHE A 916 14.53 4.87 17.46
N ASP A 917 13.76 4.87 18.53
CA ASP A 917 12.65 3.95 18.74
C ASP A 917 11.37 4.53 18.11
N HIS A 918 11.34 4.62 16.78
CA HIS A 918 10.14 5.06 16.04
C HIS A 918 9.92 4.19 14.79
N ALA A 919 8.79 3.49 14.77
CA ALA A 919 8.42 2.52 13.73
C ALA A 919 7.67 3.16 12.53
N GLY A 920 8.00 4.40 12.20
CA GLY A 920 7.32 5.17 11.14
C GLY A 920 8.15 5.37 9.88
N THR A 921 7.52 5.90 8.83
CA THR A 921 8.17 6.15 7.53
C THR A 921 8.73 7.55 7.50
N ILE A 922 10.01 7.67 7.88
CA ILE A 922 10.68 8.97 7.95
C ILE A 922 11.07 9.42 6.54
N ALA A 923 10.45 10.49 6.06
CA ALA A 923 10.72 11.03 4.73
C ALA A 923 11.93 11.98 4.70
N ALA A 924 12.13 12.77 5.76
CA ALA A 924 13.23 13.72 5.86
C ALA A 924 13.58 14.01 7.32
N ALA A 925 14.81 14.43 7.55
CA ALA A 925 15.26 14.92 8.85
C ALA A 925 16.08 16.22 8.72
N VAL A 926 16.13 17.00 9.80
CA VAL A 926 16.90 18.24 9.90
C VAL A 926 17.58 18.34 11.26
N GLU A 927 18.81 18.85 11.28
CA GLU A 927 19.56 19.07 12.52
C GLU A 927 19.16 20.37 13.23
N LEU A 928 18.73 20.29 14.48
CA LEU A 928 18.48 21.47 15.29
C LEU A 928 19.81 22.06 15.81
N PRO A 929 19.83 23.35 16.22
CA PRO A 929 21.06 24.00 16.70
C PRO A 929 21.78 23.31 17.87
N GLY A 930 21.14 22.42 18.63
CA GLY A 930 21.75 21.61 19.70
C GLY A 930 22.26 20.23 19.25
N GLY A 931 22.19 19.91 17.96
CA GLY A 931 22.53 18.60 17.41
C GLY A 931 21.41 17.57 17.51
N GLU A 932 20.23 17.95 18.03
CA GLU A 932 19.03 17.12 17.98
C GLU A 932 18.55 16.95 16.53
N LEU A 933 17.75 15.92 16.28
CA LEU A 933 17.15 15.68 14.96
C LEU A 933 15.64 15.87 15.05
N LEU A 934 15.11 16.76 14.21
CA LEU A 934 13.69 16.79 13.90
C LEU A 934 13.45 15.96 12.63
N ALA A 935 12.59 14.95 12.71
CA ALA A 935 12.26 14.05 11.62
C ALA A 935 10.77 14.15 11.29
N LEU A 936 10.42 14.05 10.00
CA LEU A 936 9.04 14.02 9.53
C LEU A 936 8.67 12.58 9.17
N ASP A 937 7.71 12.02 9.90
CA ASP A 937 7.04 10.77 9.54
C ASP A 937 5.91 11.09 8.56
N ALA A 938 6.15 10.78 7.28
CA ALA A 938 5.17 11.07 6.24
C ALA A 938 3.94 10.15 6.32
N GLY A 939 4.12 8.90 6.75
CA GLY A 939 3.04 7.93 6.88
C GLY A 939 2.06 8.30 7.99
N ARG A 940 2.59 8.71 9.16
CA ARG A 940 1.77 9.16 10.30
C ARG A 940 1.47 10.66 10.29
N ARG A 941 2.02 11.40 9.31
CA ARG A 941 1.96 12.87 9.24
C ARG A 941 2.28 13.51 10.58
N SER A 942 3.39 13.11 11.19
CA SER A 942 3.80 13.62 12.51
C SER A 942 5.28 13.96 12.53
N PHE A 943 5.67 14.82 13.46
CA PHE A 943 7.05 15.12 13.71
C PHE A 943 7.55 14.33 14.90
N VAL A 944 8.79 13.89 14.77
CA VAL A 944 9.50 13.13 15.79
C VAL A 944 10.79 13.87 16.10
N VAL A 945 11.03 14.14 17.38
CA VAL A 945 12.29 14.73 17.85
C VAL A 945 13.13 13.63 18.46
N ALA A 946 14.33 13.43 17.93
CA ALA A 946 15.31 12.54 18.48
C ALA A 946 16.40 13.34 19.20
N VAL A 947 16.52 13.08 20.49
CA VAL A 947 17.56 13.62 21.38
C VAL A 947 18.47 12.49 21.85
N ARG A 948 19.54 12.81 22.56
CA ARG A 948 20.49 11.79 23.06
C ARG A 948 19.83 10.74 23.97
N GLN A 949 18.80 11.14 24.71
CA GLN A 949 18.09 10.30 25.68
C GLN A 949 17.01 9.41 25.04
N GLY A 950 16.64 9.64 23.78
CA GLY A 950 15.56 8.89 23.14
C GLY A 950 14.81 9.71 22.11
N THR A 951 13.69 9.14 21.67
CA THR A 951 12.87 9.66 20.58
C THR A 951 11.47 9.93 21.07
N PHE A 952 10.95 11.12 20.77
CA PHE A 952 9.67 11.58 21.26
C PHE A 952 8.80 12.07 20.09
N PRO A 953 7.54 11.64 19.97
CA PRO A 953 6.60 12.28 19.08
C PRO A 953 6.42 13.73 19.56
N ALA A 954 6.67 14.69 18.69
CA ALA A 954 6.57 16.09 19.04
C ALA A 954 5.13 16.59 18.85
N PHE A 955 4.59 16.43 17.64
CA PHE A 955 3.22 16.85 17.29
C PHE A 955 2.77 16.27 15.94
N GLY A 956 1.45 16.14 15.75
CA GLY A 956 0.85 15.72 14.48
C GLY A 956 0.56 16.90 13.54
N LEU A 957 0.51 16.63 12.24
CA LEU A 957 0.09 17.58 11.21
C LEU A 957 -1.41 17.44 10.95
N ALA A 958 -2.15 18.52 11.18
CA ALA A 958 -3.52 18.62 10.68
C ALA A 958 -3.50 18.66 9.13
N ARG A 959 -4.51 18.05 8.49
CA ARG A 959 -4.69 18.16 7.05
C ARG A 959 -4.96 19.62 6.70
N VAL A 960 -4.09 20.19 5.87
CA VAL A 960 -4.29 21.50 5.23
C VAL A 960 -4.79 21.20 3.82
N PRO A 961 -6.04 21.52 3.47
CA PRO A 961 -6.62 21.23 2.15
C PRO A 961 -5.79 21.77 0.98
N GLU A 962 -5.11 22.89 1.16
CA GLU A 962 -4.21 23.52 0.19
C GLU A 962 -2.95 22.68 -0.09
N LEU A 963 -2.61 21.75 0.80
CA LEU A 963 -1.52 20.78 0.63
C LEU A 963 -2.03 19.38 0.22
N ALA A 964 -3.30 19.25 -0.17
CA ALA A 964 -3.82 17.98 -0.67
C ALA A 964 -3.08 17.58 -1.95
N GLY A 965 -2.39 16.43 -1.92
CA GLY A 965 -1.53 15.96 -3.02
C GLY A 965 -0.11 16.53 -3.02
N ALA A 966 0.23 17.46 -2.12
CA ALA A 966 1.60 17.91 -1.95
C ALA A 966 2.44 16.87 -1.18
N ARG A 967 3.67 16.64 -1.64
CA ARG A 967 4.69 15.92 -0.88
C ARG A 967 5.21 16.83 0.22
N LEU A 968 5.40 16.27 1.40
CA LEU A 968 5.91 16.99 2.56
C LEU A 968 7.36 16.62 2.81
N THR A 969 8.20 17.63 3.06
CA THR A 969 9.61 17.47 3.45
C THR A 969 9.97 18.53 4.50
N LEU A 970 11.17 18.42 5.06
CA LEU A 970 11.72 19.42 5.97
C LEU A 970 12.65 20.36 5.21
N GLY A 971 12.60 21.63 5.58
CA GLY A 971 13.47 22.67 5.09
C GLY A 971 14.22 23.35 6.23
N ARG A 972 15.35 23.95 5.88
CA ARG A 972 16.11 24.83 6.75
C ARG A 972 15.97 26.26 6.29
N ARG A 973 15.81 27.18 7.24
CA ARG A 973 15.88 28.62 6.97
C ARG A 973 17.33 29.07 6.80
N LEU A 974 17.59 29.82 5.74
CA LEU A 974 18.87 30.43 5.41
C LEU A 974 18.94 31.90 5.85
N ASP A 975 17.77 32.53 5.98
CA ASP A 975 17.60 33.92 6.38
C ASP A 975 17.51 34.11 7.90
N ALA A 976 17.18 33.06 8.63
CA ALA A 976 17.06 33.03 10.08
C ALA A 976 17.41 31.63 10.63
N PRO A 977 17.79 31.50 11.91
CA PRO A 977 17.86 30.19 12.55
C PRO A 977 16.46 29.58 12.59
N GLY A 978 16.32 28.35 12.13
CA GLY A 978 15.05 27.62 12.22
C GLY A 978 14.89 26.56 11.14
N VAL A 979 13.79 25.83 11.28
CA VAL A 979 13.37 24.77 10.37
C VAL A 979 11.98 25.12 9.84
N ALA A 980 11.62 24.57 8.69
CA ALA A 980 10.34 24.81 8.03
C ALA A 980 9.76 23.49 7.55
N LEU A 981 8.44 23.40 7.52
CA LEU A 981 7.72 22.37 6.78
C LEU A 981 7.62 22.86 5.34
N ILE A 982 8.06 22.04 4.40
CA ILE A 982 7.97 22.35 2.97
C ILE A 982 6.93 21.44 2.35
N GLY A 983 5.96 22.02 1.66
CA GLY A 983 5.03 21.31 0.79
C GLY A 983 5.38 21.57 -0.66
N TYR A 984 5.51 20.53 -1.48
CA TYR A 984 5.72 20.67 -2.92
C TYR A 984 4.86 19.69 -3.71
N SER A 985 4.31 20.15 -4.83
CA SER A 985 3.47 19.33 -5.71
C SER A 985 4.16 19.14 -7.05
N VAL A 986 4.36 17.88 -7.44
CA VAL A 986 4.90 17.55 -8.78
C VAL A 986 3.85 17.85 -9.86
N ALA A 987 2.56 17.73 -9.53
CA ALA A 987 1.47 17.96 -10.46
C ALA A 987 1.23 19.46 -10.73
N SER A 988 1.12 20.29 -9.69
CA SER A 988 0.91 21.73 -9.86
C SER A 988 2.22 22.52 -10.02
N GLY A 989 3.34 21.93 -9.62
CA GLY A 989 4.63 22.59 -9.56
C GLY A 989 4.79 23.54 -8.37
N GLU A 990 3.78 23.77 -7.54
CA GLU A 990 3.87 24.74 -6.45
C GLU A 990 4.78 24.27 -5.31
N VAL A 991 5.53 25.21 -4.71
CA VAL A 991 6.37 24.98 -3.54
C VAL A 991 6.06 26.04 -2.48
N VAL A 992 5.68 25.61 -1.29
CA VAL A 992 5.37 26.46 -0.14
C VAL A 992 6.14 26.04 1.10
N ALA A 993 6.37 26.97 2.02
CA ALA A 993 7.08 26.74 3.27
C ALA A 993 6.40 27.41 4.45
N GLY A 994 6.25 26.69 5.57
CA GLY A 994 5.83 27.26 6.85
C GLY A 994 6.91 27.06 7.91
N PRO A 995 7.33 28.11 8.65
CA PRO A 995 8.32 27.94 9.71
C PRO A 995 7.78 27.04 10.81
N ILE A 996 8.57 26.11 11.31
CA ILE A 996 8.18 25.21 12.41
C ILE A 996 8.66 25.81 13.73
N ASP A 997 7.72 26.06 14.63
CA ASP A 997 7.98 26.33 16.03
C ASP A 997 7.89 25.01 16.82
N VAL A 998 9.04 24.37 16.99
CA VAL A 998 9.15 23.07 17.69
C VAL A 998 8.67 23.18 19.14
N ALA A 999 8.88 24.33 19.79
CA ALA A 999 8.50 24.53 21.19
C ALA A 999 6.97 24.67 21.35
N ARG A 1000 6.29 25.25 20.37
CA ARG A 1000 4.82 25.38 20.35
C ARG A 1000 4.10 24.24 19.63
N GLY A 1001 4.85 23.40 18.92
CA GLY A 1001 4.28 22.35 18.07
C GLY A 1001 3.41 22.89 16.94
N GLN A 1002 3.83 24.02 16.35
CA GLN A 1002 3.04 24.75 15.35
C GLN A 1002 3.84 24.97 14.07
N VAL A 1003 3.15 24.89 12.93
CA VAL A 1003 3.64 25.38 11.65
C VAL A 1003 3.07 26.79 11.46
N GLY A 1004 3.94 27.77 11.25
CA GLY A 1004 3.56 29.13 10.94
C GLY A 1004 2.91 29.25 9.56
N PRO A 1005 2.54 30.49 9.17
CA PRO A 1005 1.92 30.74 7.87
C PRO A 1005 2.75 30.17 6.71
N LEU A 1006 2.08 29.55 5.75
CA LEU A 1006 2.73 29.05 4.54
C LEU A 1006 3.04 30.22 3.61
N GLU A 1007 4.29 30.31 3.18
CA GLU A 1007 4.79 31.29 2.23
C GLU A 1007 5.18 30.58 0.93
N PRO A 1008 4.82 31.12 -0.25
CA PRO A 1008 5.25 30.56 -1.52
C PRO A 1008 6.77 30.74 -1.69
N LEU A 1009 7.47 29.63 -1.92
CA LEU A 1009 8.90 29.66 -2.23
C LEU A 1009 9.15 29.89 -3.72
N GLY A 1010 8.31 29.29 -4.57
CA GLY A 1010 8.44 29.34 -6.03
C GLY A 1010 7.65 28.22 -6.70
N THR A 1011 8.02 27.91 -7.94
CA THR A 1011 7.42 26.80 -8.69
C THR A 1011 8.53 25.89 -9.24
N LEU A 1012 8.26 24.59 -9.37
CA LEU A 1012 9.16 23.65 -10.04
C LEU A 1012 9.38 24.05 -11.52
N ALA A 1013 8.40 24.70 -12.14
CA ALA A 1013 8.54 25.27 -13.49
C ALA A 1013 9.50 26.47 -13.57
N SER A 1014 9.79 27.13 -12.44
CA SER A 1014 10.78 28.21 -12.34
C SER A 1014 12.12 27.73 -11.78
N LEU A 1015 12.31 26.41 -11.68
CA LEU A 1015 13.55 25.82 -11.19
C LEU A 1015 14.70 26.18 -12.14
N ALA A 1016 15.69 26.90 -11.61
CA ALA A 1016 16.88 27.29 -12.36
C ALA A 1016 18.15 26.83 -11.64
N GLU A 1017 19.27 26.77 -12.36
CA GLU A 1017 20.56 26.47 -11.76
C GLU A 1017 21.02 27.58 -10.80
N MET A 1018 21.56 27.20 -9.63
CA MET A 1018 22.21 28.16 -8.74
C MET A 1018 23.37 28.88 -9.44
N GLY A 1019 23.28 30.21 -9.54
CA GLY A 1019 24.27 31.06 -10.23
C GLY A 1019 23.87 31.49 -11.64
N ALA A 1020 22.88 30.84 -12.27
CA ALA A 1020 22.30 31.29 -13.54
C ALA A 1020 21.33 32.48 -13.33
N GLY A 1021 21.02 33.22 -14.40
CA GLY A 1021 20.35 34.54 -14.39
C GLY A 1021 19.00 34.66 -13.67
N GLY A 1022 18.36 33.56 -13.26
CA GLY A 1022 17.18 33.56 -12.37
C GLY A 1022 17.50 33.44 -10.88
N CYS A 1023 18.61 32.78 -10.53
CA CYS A 1023 19.05 32.53 -9.16
C CYS A 1023 20.14 33.49 -8.66
N GLY A 1024 20.77 34.25 -9.57
CA GLY A 1024 21.88 35.16 -9.25
C GLY A 1024 21.50 36.42 -8.45
N GLY A 1025 20.21 36.76 -8.32
CA GLY A 1025 19.75 37.96 -7.60
C GLY A 1025 18.90 37.69 -6.35
N ALA A 1026 18.23 36.54 -6.28
CA ALA A 1026 17.37 36.19 -5.15
C ALA A 1026 18.23 35.56 -4.03
N ARG A 1027 18.21 36.15 -2.83
CA ARG A 1027 18.75 35.47 -1.64
C ARG A 1027 17.74 34.40 -1.24
N PRO A 1028 18.05 33.10 -1.38
CA PRO A 1028 17.12 32.05 -0.97
C PRO A 1028 16.88 32.15 0.54
N SER A 1029 15.62 32.02 0.95
CA SER A 1029 15.25 32.01 2.37
C SER A 1029 15.22 30.61 2.95
N HIS A 1030 15.04 29.59 2.11
CA HIS A 1030 14.93 28.20 2.51
C HIS A 1030 15.83 27.30 1.69
N ARG A 1031 16.29 26.21 2.29
CA ARG A 1031 16.96 25.08 1.64
C ARG A 1031 16.27 23.78 2.05
N PHE A 1032 15.96 22.91 1.10
CA PHE A 1032 15.27 21.65 1.35
C PHE A 1032 15.64 20.58 0.33
N ILE A 1033 15.27 19.33 0.59
CA ILE A 1033 15.47 18.21 -0.35
C ILE A 1033 14.10 17.78 -0.86
N ALA A 1034 13.98 17.66 -2.18
CA ALA A 1034 12.77 17.23 -2.87
C ALA A 1034 13.04 16.02 -3.77
N GLU A 1035 12.11 15.08 -3.76
CA GLU A 1035 12.09 13.92 -4.65
C GLU A 1035 11.23 14.27 -5.86
N LEU A 1036 11.85 14.37 -7.03
CA LEU A 1036 11.20 14.83 -8.26
C LEU A 1036 11.59 13.97 -9.47
N PRO A 1037 10.69 13.79 -10.45
CA PRO A 1037 11.08 13.21 -11.73
C PRO A 1037 11.99 14.20 -12.46
N ALA A 1038 13.05 13.71 -13.10
CA ALA A 1038 13.91 14.51 -13.97
C ALA A 1038 14.17 13.74 -15.27
N THR A 1039 14.22 14.46 -16.39
CA THR A 1039 14.68 13.89 -17.67
C THR A 1039 16.18 14.03 -17.73
N LEU A 1040 16.90 12.91 -17.80
CA LEU A 1040 18.36 12.91 -17.96
C LEU A 1040 18.72 12.71 -19.42
N ARG A 1041 19.45 13.66 -19.99
CA ARG A 1041 20.07 13.55 -21.31
C ARG A 1041 21.58 13.54 -21.18
N VAL A 1042 22.23 12.42 -21.51
CA VAL A 1042 23.68 12.33 -21.59
C VAL A 1042 24.08 12.32 -23.05
N ALA A 1043 24.94 13.24 -23.47
CA ALA A 1043 25.49 13.30 -24.81
C ALA A 1043 27.00 13.02 -24.81
N SER A 1044 27.45 12.43 -25.92
CA SER A 1044 28.87 12.31 -26.24
C SER A 1044 29.52 13.68 -26.41
N ARG A 1045 30.85 13.71 -26.49
CA ARG A 1045 31.62 14.93 -26.79
C ARG A 1045 31.08 15.67 -28.02
N ASN A 1046 30.78 14.92 -29.08
CA ASN A 1046 30.25 15.45 -30.35
C ASN A 1046 28.77 15.87 -30.27
N GLY A 1047 28.13 15.79 -29.10
CA GLY A 1047 26.71 16.15 -28.91
C GLY A 1047 25.72 15.06 -29.33
N ALA A 1048 26.19 13.90 -29.83
CA ALA A 1048 25.30 12.78 -30.12
C ALA A 1048 24.74 12.20 -28.80
N PRO A 1049 23.42 12.00 -28.66
CA PRO A 1049 22.82 11.48 -27.45
C PRO A 1049 23.30 10.04 -27.20
N LEU A 1050 23.80 9.79 -25.99
CA LEU A 1050 24.18 8.47 -25.48
C LEU A 1050 23.06 7.86 -24.64
N PHE A 1051 22.29 8.70 -23.95
CA PHE A 1051 21.17 8.31 -23.11
C PHE A 1051 20.17 9.47 -23.02
N GLU A 1052 18.88 9.17 -23.08
CA GLU A 1052 17.80 10.11 -22.79
C GLU A 1052 16.66 9.34 -22.14
N GLY A 1053 16.21 9.78 -20.97
CA GLY A 1053 15.11 9.13 -20.27
C GLY A 1053 14.76 9.78 -18.94
N ASP A 1054 13.52 9.57 -18.51
CA ASP A 1054 13.05 10.02 -17.21
C ASP A 1054 13.56 9.12 -16.10
N ALA A 1055 13.97 9.74 -15.00
CA ALA A 1055 14.53 9.07 -13.84
C ALA A 1055 14.07 9.76 -12.54
N PRO A 1056 13.93 9.01 -11.43
CA PRO A 1056 13.77 9.61 -10.13
C PRO A 1056 15.05 10.37 -9.75
N ALA A 1057 14.87 11.55 -9.16
CA ALA A 1057 15.96 12.40 -8.74
C ALA A 1057 15.71 13.01 -7.36
N SER A 1058 16.75 13.01 -6.53
CA SER A 1058 16.78 13.76 -5.28
C SER A 1058 17.46 15.10 -5.54
N ALA A 1059 16.73 16.20 -5.37
CA ALA A 1059 17.23 17.54 -5.62
C ALA A 1059 17.42 18.31 -4.31
N LEU A 1060 18.60 18.87 -4.10
CA LEU A 1060 18.84 19.89 -3.09
C LEU A 1060 18.42 21.25 -3.67
N LEU A 1061 17.31 21.76 -3.16
CA LEU A 1061 16.69 22.98 -3.65
C LEU A 1061 16.85 24.10 -2.64
N SER A 1062 16.97 25.31 -3.15
CA SER A 1062 16.88 26.53 -2.37
C SER A 1062 15.84 27.44 -2.98
N GLY A 1063 15.05 28.13 -2.15
CA GLY A 1063 13.92 28.91 -2.65
C GLY A 1063 13.59 30.09 -1.76
N GLY A 1064 12.89 31.06 -2.34
CA GLY A 1064 12.41 32.24 -1.65
C GLY A 1064 12.01 33.35 -2.63
N ARG A 1065 10.99 34.13 -2.27
CA ARG A 1065 10.47 35.25 -3.08
C ARG A 1065 10.03 34.82 -4.50
N GLY A 1066 9.49 33.61 -4.64
CA GLY A 1066 8.96 33.08 -5.90
C GLY A 1066 10.01 32.47 -6.84
N ALA A 1067 11.28 32.46 -6.46
CA ALA A 1067 12.34 31.82 -7.22
C ALA A 1067 12.76 30.50 -6.57
N LEU A 1068 12.98 29.47 -7.39
CA LEU A 1068 13.46 28.16 -6.96
C LEU A 1068 14.76 27.82 -7.70
N CYS A 1069 15.75 27.36 -6.94
CA CYS A 1069 17.12 27.18 -7.40
C CYS A 1069 17.61 25.79 -7.04
N ALA A 1070 18.08 25.04 -8.04
CA ALA A 1070 18.76 23.77 -7.83
C ALA A 1070 20.21 24.02 -7.38
N GLU A 1071 20.56 23.58 -6.18
CA GLU A 1071 21.95 23.54 -5.70
C GLU A 1071 22.66 22.26 -6.18
N ALA A 1072 21.94 21.14 -6.20
CA ALA A 1072 22.45 19.85 -6.64
C ALA A 1072 21.30 18.90 -6.96
N ILE A 1073 21.51 17.94 -7.86
CA ILE A 1073 20.56 16.88 -8.20
C ILE A 1073 21.32 15.55 -8.31
N GLU A 1074 20.85 14.52 -7.61
CA GLU A 1074 21.31 13.14 -7.76
C GLU A 1074 20.26 12.35 -8.54
N ILE A 1075 20.65 11.75 -9.68
CA ILE A 1075 19.76 11.05 -10.61
C ILE A 1075 20.16 9.58 -10.68
N ARG A 1076 19.16 8.69 -10.60
CA ARG A 1076 19.37 7.25 -10.77
C ARG A 1076 18.87 6.77 -12.13
N ALA A 1077 19.80 6.43 -13.01
CA ALA A 1077 19.46 5.89 -14.33
C ALA A 1077 19.59 4.36 -14.34
N ALA A 1078 18.50 3.66 -14.67
CA ALA A 1078 18.49 2.21 -14.85
C ALA A 1078 19.14 1.81 -16.20
N ALA A 1079 20.38 2.20 -16.43
CA ALA A 1079 21.18 1.64 -17.52
C ALA A 1079 21.60 0.21 -17.17
N ARG A 1080 21.87 -0.64 -18.17
CA ARG A 1080 22.42 -2.00 -17.99
C ARG A 1080 23.77 -1.90 -17.24
N GLY A 1081 23.73 -2.00 -15.91
CA GLY A 1081 24.89 -1.80 -15.03
C GLY A 1081 24.62 -0.97 -13.78
N GLY A 1082 23.50 -0.23 -13.70
CA GLY A 1082 23.18 0.65 -12.57
C GLY A 1082 24.13 1.84 -12.50
N LEU A 1083 23.84 2.88 -13.31
CA LEU A 1083 24.63 4.10 -13.31
C LEU A 1083 24.00 5.12 -12.35
N ASP A 1084 24.78 5.58 -11.38
CA ASP A 1084 24.39 6.63 -10.45
C ASP A 1084 25.08 7.93 -10.86
N LEU A 1085 24.27 8.94 -11.22
CA LEU A 1085 24.77 10.24 -11.65
C LEU A 1085 24.53 11.28 -10.55
N GLY A 1086 25.60 11.78 -9.94
CA GLY A 1086 25.54 12.91 -9.02
C GLY A 1086 25.93 14.22 -9.73
N VAL A 1087 25.00 15.17 -9.82
CA VAL A 1087 25.24 16.51 -10.38
C VAL A 1087 25.22 17.53 -9.25
N VAL A 1088 26.29 18.31 -9.11
CA VAL A 1088 26.32 19.45 -8.17
C VAL A 1088 26.42 20.72 -8.99
N PHE A 1089 25.39 21.56 -8.90
CA PHE A 1089 25.30 22.80 -9.65
C PHE A 1089 26.06 23.94 -8.93
N GLY A 1090 26.67 24.82 -9.71
CA GLY A 1090 27.56 25.85 -9.20
C GLY A 1090 28.33 26.51 -10.33
N PRO A 1091 29.20 27.49 -10.05
CA PRO A 1091 29.80 28.36 -11.08
C PRO A 1091 30.59 27.63 -12.19
N ASP A 1092 30.90 26.33 -12.03
CA ASP A 1092 31.56 25.53 -13.07
C ASP A 1092 30.75 24.31 -13.59
N GLY A 1093 29.47 24.14 -13.21
CA GLY A 1093 28.57 23.12 -13.79
C GLY A 1093 29.07 21.66 -13.75
N ALA A 1094 29.85 21.29 -12.73
CA ALA A 1094 30.55 20.02 -12.72
C ALA A 1094 29.72 18.87 -12.12
N ALA A 1095 29.58 17.81 -12.90
CA ALA A 1095 28.95 16.56 -12.48
C ALA A 1095 29.96 15.42 -12.42
N ALA A 1096 29.66 14.44 -11.57
CA ALA A 1096 30.41 13.21 -11.46
C ALA A 1096 29.49 12.02 -11.76
N LEU A 1097 29.77 11.32 -12.85
CA LEU A 1097 29.15 10.02 -13.11
C LEU A 1097 29.88 8.96 -12.28
N ARG A 1098 29.16 8.22 -11.45
CA ARG A 1098 29.72 7.15 -10.61
C ARG A 1098 29.16 5.81 -11.08
N ASP A 1099 30.07 4.85 -11.22
CA ASP A 1099 29.67 3.45 -11.36
C ASP A 1099 29.43 2.88 -9.95
N GLY A 1100 28.42 2.01 -9.79
CA GLY A 1100 28.04 1.41 -8.51
C GLY A 1100 29.18 0.64 -7.81
N GLY A 1101 30.25 0.31 -8.55
CA GLY A 1101 31.47 -0.30 -8.03
C GLY A 1101 32.47 0.66 -7.33
N GLY A 1102 32.17 1.95 -7.22
CA GLY A 1102 33.05 2.93 -6.57
C GLY A 1102 34.33 3.28 -7.36
N GLY A 1103 34.33 2.99 -8.67
CA GLY A 1103 35.40 3.39 -9.58
C GLY A 1103 35.54 4.91 -9.71
N ALA A 1104 36.71 5.38 -10.13
CA ALA A 1104 36.95 6.80 -10.41
C ALA A 1104 35.93 7.31 -11.43
N GLY A 1105 35.07 8.25 -11.01
CA GLY A 1105 33.96 8.72 -11.83
C GLY A 1105 34.40 9.50 -13.07
N VAL A 1106 33.62 9.40 -14.14
CA VAL A 1106 33.81 10.22 -15.35
C VAL A 1106 33.28 11.62 -15.07
N ARG A 1107 34.07 12.66 -15.38
CA ARG A 1107 33.62 14.05 -15.27
C ARG A 1107 32.67 14.37 -16.42
N LEU A 1108 31.52 14.91 -16.08
CA LEU A 1108 30.52 15.42 -16.99
C LEU A 1108 30.35 16.92 -16.73
N ARG A 1109 30.08 17.68 -17.78
CA ARG A 1109 29.54 19.03 -17.67
C ARG A 1109 28.05 18.95 -17.86
N CYS A 1110 27.27 19.35 -16.86
CA CYS A 1110 25.81 19.27 -16.92
C CYS A 1110 25.18 20.64 -16.73
N ASP A 1111 24.12 20.89 -17.49
CA ASP A 1111 23.30 22.09 -17.41
C ASP A 1111 21.85 21.67 -17.07
N LEU A 1112 21.17 22.48 -16.26
CA LEU A 1112 19.73 22.34 -15.98
C LEU A 1112 18.94 23.21 -16.98
N MET A 1113 18.05 22.60 -17.75
CA MET A 1113 17.28 23.23 -18.83
C MET A 1113 15.79 23.29 -18.55
#